data_AF-N9UI20-F1
#
_entry.id   AF-N9UI20-F1
#
_cell.length_a   1.000
_cell.length_b   1.000
_cell.length_c   1.000
_cell.angle_alpha   90.00
_cell.angle_beta   90.00
_cell.angle_gamma   90.00
#
_symmetry.space_group_name_H-M   'P 1'
#
loop_
_entity.id
_entity.type
_entity.pdbx_description
1 polymer ?
#
loop_
_entity_poly.entity_id
_entity_poly.type
_entity_poly.pdbx_seq_one_letter_code
_entity_poly.pdbx_strand_id
1 'polypeptide(L)'
;MIILVLLVTLCAQAQIDDSIKYDIIQVSLNSDMLSDIEKHIKQKFAGEEAEISMKKIQKISRNERERKQLELRIKGTKNKQKKIEIQRKLDLNGIQRKEIDKWEKMKIQMVNEEKELLKKREERLMELQLTLKAIQQRVEDYKTQLDSNKDNTQLQLNYNVTVAREKVVKGQIKEIEKRRREQKEREEKVNLIKESIKNEKNKSHHLIKKIQKKIRKLEKKKNEEMKILEMKETLVDMKRNYKEEMLDMKEREIKAIAINAGIDLSNALQREKKMRKIVAKMNHQMKYWKNMQGRQDICPTLQHQLNKRVQYFSFMKTKAVERLNESVEAIKRYKFVIEEQRKELSNFKEIKVSLLHKMVKEDEQELNYYIHRLEEIDSKNNQGKISISEYNKKNKKFSERKRLLQQRLSLLEKRINEIGDADIIEKKERETSLRKEIRIIRRQLFKLEERFGSLNGEINYFKRIINQSKDVGRKVVLIRRSKGIYSEWEKVRKLIVEKKEILGRKKVALEEVTEKIIRHEEEKVEKLLKQKEKIEKEKKRLTKREKIKVCSKNKMSEKDKQKIKSMIESRKRIRHMKKQGLNAKLNRIHYVLQGLRKNLSELRMTKNFWIARESFSLKAHSLEHIKEKKEFLTKKIGIEENELAKELRGNIAIFRSQEKYQNKLDTLKESIGYHKEELKELEKLEKKIMKKTGFKGKRFEVIGKMIMKKVQGEKKELEKKRRQLIIESIQEKDVKKQGIVVERLKENERRLNELIGIEIRCREGIRWSQKVLRRIAIEMREELIKKQNQCKDKGDCPLCRTLTELTKKNLIERKEDGVILKEMEKVCKRFVPEKQTNCFNLALKIAEHALKVRDPLTFNTEQTCRKIGVCGL
;
A
#
# COMPACT_ATOMS: atom_id res chain seq x y z
N MET A 1 2.75 34.02 32.56
CA MET A 1 3.88 34.89 32.17
C MET A 1 5.18 34.50 32.90
N ILE A 2 5.58 33.22 32.86
CA ILE A 2 6.70 32.70 33.67
C ILE A 2 7.58 31.77 32.79
N ILE A 3 7.85 32.19 31.55
CA ILE A 3 8.74 31.44 30.62
C ILE A 3 9.84 32.36 30.05
N LEU A 4 9.87 33.64 30.41
CA LEU A 4 10.82 34.62 29.86
C LEU A 4 11.88 35.14 30.84
N VAL A 5 11.98 34.56 32.05
CA VAL A 5 12.87 35.06 33.13
C VAL A 5 13.94 34.04 33.57
N LEU A 6 14.06 32.87 32.94
CA LEU A 6 14.96 31.80 33.43
C LEU A 6 16.01 31.29 32.42
N LEU A 7 16.38 32.09 31.42
CA LEU A 7 17.35 31.67 30.38
C LEU A 7 18.53 32.62 30.16
N VAL A 8 18.86 33.50 31.12
CA VAL A 8 20.02 34.41 31.01
C VAL A 8 21.03 34.28 32.17
N THR A 9 20.89 33.30 33.06
CA THR A 9 21.92 33.02 34.06
C THR A 9 22.69 31.75 33.71
N LEU A 10 24.01 31.90 33.61
CA LEU A 10 25.09 30.89 33.53
C LEU A 10 25.73 30.72 32.14
N CYS A 11 26.76 31.54 31.86
CA CYS A 11 28.11 31.05 31.57
C CYS A 11 29.12 32.21 31.51
N ALA A 12 30.10 32.15 32.42
CA ALA A 12 31.51 32.57 32.29
C ALA A 12 31.95 33.60 33.34
N GLN A 13 32.58 33.05 34.39
CA GLN A 13 33.53 33.72 35.27
C GLN A 13 34.70 34.31 34.48
N ALA A 14 35.12 35.52 34.85
CA ALA A 14 36.49 35.97 34.74
C ALA A 14 36.81 36.82 35.98
N GLN A 15 37.89 36.47 36.64
CA GLN A 15 38.41 37.04 37.88
C GLN A 15 39.91 37.28 37.63
N ILE A 16 40.44 38.38 38.20
CA ILE A 16 41.85 38.65 38.54
C ILE A 16 42.72 39.41 37.50
N ASP A 17 42.85 40.72 37.81
CA ASP A 17 44.05 41.54 38.10
C ASP A 17 45.20 41.83 37.09
N ASP A 18 45.35 43.15 36.88
CA ASP A 18 46.49 44.05 37.13
C ASP A 18 47.78 44.14 36.28
N SER A 19 48.19 45.43 36.19
CA SER A 19 49.57 45.97 36.18
C SER A 19 50.22 46.07 34.78
N ILE A 20 50.88 47.14 34.29
CA ILE A 20 51.79 48.20 34.81
C ILE A 20 51.87 49.30 33.71
N LYS A 21 51.59 50.59 33.99
CA LYS A 21 52.50 51.74 34.23
C LYS A 21 53.54 52.09 33.12
N TYR A 22 53.36 53.30 32.57
CA TYR A 22 54.30 54.41 32.25
C TYR A 22 55.79 54.23 32.68
N ASP A 23 56.86 54.74 32.05
CA ASP A 23 57.15 56.04 31.39
C ASP A 23 58.50 55.92 30.64
N ILE A 24 58.79 56.83 29.70
CA ILE A 24 60.06 57.61 29.57
C ILE A 24 59.90 58.61 28.40
N ILE A 25 60.14 59.89 28.70
CA ILE A 25 60.21 61.03 27.77
C ILE A 25 61.68 61.41 27.58
N GLN A 26 62.07 61.71 26.32
CA GLN A 26 62.84 62.89 25.86
C GLN A 26 63.75 62.51 24.69
N VAL A 27 63.50 63.06 23.50
CA VAL A 27 64.41 63.98 22.78
C VAL A 27 63.56 64.76 21.77
N SER A 28 63.75 66.08 21.78
CA SER A 28 63.07 67.12 21.02
C SER A 28 63.35 67.10 19.51
N LEU A 29 62.31 67.01 18.68
CA LEU A 29 62.30 67.47 17.29
C LEU A 29 60.92 68.09 16.98
N ASN A 30 60.91 69.42 16.84
CA ASN A 30 59.88 70.34 16.31
C ASN A 30 58.40 69.87 16.31
N SER A 31 57.61 70.39 17.26
CA SER A 31 56.18 70.08 17.44
C SER A 31 55.28 70.41 16.26
N ASP A 32 55.67 71.36 15.42
CA ASP A 32 54.77 71.91 14.40
C ASP A 32 54.66 71.00 13.18
N MET A 33 55.74 70.30 12.82
CA MET A 33 55.71 69.32 11.72
C MET A 33 54.97 68.03 12.09
N LEU A 34 55.03 67.60 13.35
CA LEU A 34 54.32 66.39 13.81
C LEU A 34 52.81 66.64 13.94
N SER A 35 52.38 67.85 14.33
CA SER A 35 50.96 68.22 14.39
C SER A 35 50.27 68.16 13.03
N ASP A 36 50.96 68.61 11.97
CA ASP A 36 50.41 68.58 10.61
C ASP A 36 50.40 67.17 10.01
N ILE A 37 51.44 66.37 10.24
CA ILE A 37 51.46 64.96 9.82
C ILE A 37 50.40 64.16 10.59
N GLU A 38 50.23 64.39 11.89
CA GLU A 38 49.24 63.69 12.71
C GLU A 38 47.80 64.12 12.35
N LYS A 39 47.55 65.39 12.01
CA LYS A 39 46.27 65.85 11.43
C LYS A 39 46.00 65.19 10.07
N HIS A 40 47.00 65.09 9.20
CA HIS A 40 46.81 64.52 7.87
C HIS A 40 46.58 63.01 7.89
N ILE A 41 47.29 62.29 8.79
CA ILE A 41 47.10 60.86 9.02
C ILE A 41 45.73 60.62 9.68
N LYS A 42 45.35 61.37 10.73
CA LYS A 42 44.05 61.21 11.39
C LYS A 42 42.87 61.51 10.44
N GLN A 43 42.99 62.47 9.52
CA GLN A 43 41.94 62.75 8.53
C GLN A 43 41.84 61.68 7.42
N LYS A 44 42.96 61.13 6.93
CA LYS A 44 42.94 60.07 5.90
C LYS A 44 42.43 58.72 6.45
N PHE A 45 42.87 58.33 7.65
CA PHE A 45 42.43 57.06 8.25
C PHE A 45 40.98 57.10 8.75
N ALA A 46 40.50 58.25 9.26
CA ALA A 46 39.09 58.41 9.62
C ALA A 46 38.16 58.31 8.40
N GLY A 47 38.59 58.78 7.23
CA GLY A 47 37.84 58.68 5.97
C GLY A 47 37.73 57.22 5.47
N GLU A 48 38.84 56.48 5.45
CA GLU A 48 38.86 55.09 4.96
C GLU A 48 38.15 54.12 5.91
N GLU A 49 38.30 54.27 7.23
CA GLU A 49 37.59 53.42 8.21
C GLU A 49 36.08 53.72 8.25
N ALA A 50 35.68 54.98 8.07
CA ALA A 50 34.27 55.35 7.94
C ALA A 50 33.66 54.80 6.64
N GLU A 51 34.39 54.79 5.53
CA GLU A 51 33.92 54.26 4.25
C GLU A 51 33.83 52.72 4.27
N ILE A 52 34.80 52.02 4.87
CA ILE A 52 34.77 50.56 5.07
C ILE A 52 33.64 50.16 6.02
N SER A 53 33.45 50.91 7.10
CA SER A 53 32.34 50.69 8.05
C SER A 53 30.99 50.97 7.41
N MET A 54 30.84 52.03 6.62
CA MET A 54 29.63 52.32 5.84
C MET A 54 29.34 51.25 4.80
N LYS A 55 30.35 50.77 4.04
CA LYS A 55 30.19 49.66 3.09
C LYS A 55 29.81 48.35 3.79
N LYS A 56 30.36 48.07 4.99
CA LYS A 56 29.94 46.93 5.83
C LYS A 56 28.50 47.07 6.32
N ILE A 57 28.12 48.24 6.84
CA ILE A 57 26.75 48.51 7.34
C ILE A 57 25.73 48.43 6.19
N GLN A 58 26.04 48.99 5.02
CA GLN A 58 25.19 48.87 3.83
C GLN A 58 25.05 47.42 3.36
N LYS A 59 26.14 46.62 3.39
CA LYS A 59 26.10 45.19 3.02
C LYS A 59 25.27 44.36 4.02
N ILE A 60 25.38 44.65 5.32
CA ILE A 60 24.56 44.01 6.37
C ILE A 60 23.08 44.37 6.18
N SER A 61 22.78 45.66 5.97
CA SER A 61 21.41 46.14 5.71
C SER A 61 20.78 45.51 4.47
N ARG A 62 21.56 45.35 3.39
CA ARG A 62 21.09 44.72 2.13
C ARG A 62 20.78 43.24 2.33
N ASN A 63 21.66 42.49 3.01
CA ASN A 63 21.45 41.08 3.34
C ASN A 63 20.23 40.87 4.25
N GLU A 64 19.98 41.79 5.18
CA GLU A 64 18.83 41.69 6.08
C GLU A 64 17.50 41.96 5.35
N ARG A 65 17.49 42.91 4.40
CA ARG A 65 16.33 43.14 3.52
C ARG A 65 16.04 41.93 2.63
N GLU A 66 17.07 41.33 2.03
CA GLU A 66 16.92 40.12 1.22
C GLU A 66 16.40 38.93 2.04
N ARG A 67 16.90 38.76 3.26
CA ARG A 67 16.43 37.72 4.19
C ARG A 67 14.95 37.91 4.56
N LYS A 68 14.53 39.15 4.87
CA LYS A 68 13.12 39.50 5.14
C LYS A 68 12.22 39.25 3.91
N GLN A 69 12.69 39.57 2.69
CA GLN A 69 11.95 39.26 1.46
C GLN A 69 11.84 37.74 1.20
N LEU A 70 12.90 36.97 1.46
CA LEU A 70 12.89 35.51 1.37
C LEU A 70 11.91 34.89 2.37
N GLU A 71 11.88 35.38 3.62
CA GLU A 71 10.92 34.94 4.63
C GLU A 71 9.47 35.25 4.23
N LEU A 72 9.20 36.42 3.65
CA LEU A 72 7.88 36.78 3.13
C LEU A 72 7.48 35.88 1.94
N ARG A 73 8.41 35.56 1.02
CA ARG A 73 8.18 34.60 -0.09
C ARG A 73 7.92 33.17 0.42
N ILE A 74 8.65 32.72 1.44
CA ILE A 74 8.46 31.40 2.07
C ILE A 74 7.12 31.34 2.83
N LYS A 75 6.72 32.41 3.53
CA LYS A 75 5.40 32.52 4.16
C LYS A 75 4.27 32.54 3.12
N GLY A 76 4.45 33.27 2.02
CA GLY A 76 3.49 33.32 0.90
C GLY A 76 3.30 31.97 0.20
N THR A 77 4.38 31.23 -0.04
CA THR A 77 4.34 29.87 -0.64
C THR A 77 3.73 28.84 0.32
N LYS A 78 4.04 28.88 1.61
CA LYS A 78 3.37 28.06 2.64
C LYS A 78 1.87 28.34 2.73
N ASN A 79 1.45 29.61 2.66
CA ASN A 79 0.04 29.97 2.65
C ASN A 79 -0.69 29.52 1.36
N LYS A 80 -0.06 29.65 0.19
CA LYS A 80 -0.59 29.08 -1.07
C LYS A 80 -0.71 27.56 -1.00
N GLN A 81 0.28 26.85 -0.47
CA GLN A 81 0.23 25.39 -0.29
C GLN A 81 -0.88 24.97 0.68
N LYS A 82 -1.04 25.66 1.82
CA LYS A 82 -2.15 25.43 2.75
C LYS A 82 -3.51 25.66 2.08
N LYS A 83 -3.66 26.72 1.27
CA LYS A 83 -4.91 27.00 0.54
C LYS A 83 -5.24 25.90 -0.48
N ILE A 84 -4.24 25.40 -1.23
CA ILE A 84 -4.39 24.27 -2.15
C ILE A 84 -4.73 22.97 -1.40
N GLU A 85 -4.12 22.73 -0.25
CA GLU A 85 -4.41 21.55 0.58
C GLU A 85 -5.83 21.60 1.17
N ILE A 86 -6.27 22.76 1.65
CA ILE A 86 -7.65 22.98 2.12
C ILE A 86 -8.64 22.77 0.98
N GLN A 87 -8.37 23.31 -0.22
CA GLN A 87 -9.23 23.10 -1.39
C GLN A 87 -9.32 21.61 -1.76
N ARG A 88 -8.20 20.89 -1.81
CA ARG A 88 -8.19 19.44 -2.06
C ARG A 88 -9.00 18.66 -1.02
N LYS A 89 -8.95 19.05 0.27
CA LYS A 89 -9.76 18.44 1.33
C LYS A 89 -11.25 18.75 1.15
N LEU A 90 -11.61 19.96 0.74
CA LEU A 90 -12.99 20.34 0.41
C LEU A 90 -13.51 19.57 -0.81
N ASP A 91 -12.72 19.44 -1.87
CA ASP A 91 -13.07 18.68 -3.08
C ASP A 91 -13.24 17.18 -2.76
N LEU A 92 -12.34 16.60 -1.96
CA LEU A 92 -12.45 15.23 -1.46
C LEU A 92 -13.70 15.02 -0.60
N ASN A 93 -14.01 15.96 0.29
CA ASN A 93 -15.24 15.92 1.09
C ASN A 93 -16.48 16.04 0.20
N GLY A 94 -16.44 16.84 -0.86
CA GLY A 94 -17.52 16.96 -1.84
C GLY A 94 -17.76 15.66 -2.61
N ILE A 95 -16.69 14.97 -3.02
CA ILE A 95 -16.76 13.64 -3.65
C ILE A 95 -17.32 12.62 -2.66
N GLN A 96 -16.83 12.60 -1.42
CA GLN A 96 -17.33 11.71 -0.37
C GLN A 96 -18.81 11.92 -0.05
N ARG A 97 -19.28 13.17 0.02
CA ARG A 97 -20.70 13.48 0.20
C ARG A 97 -21.55 12.96 -0.96
N LYS A 98 -21.13 13.19 -2.20
CA LYS A 98 -21.81 12.64 -3.39
C LYS A 98 -21.84 11.10 -3.39
N GLU A 99 -20.79 10.46 -2.89
CA GLU A 99 -20.76 9.00 -2.72
C GLU A 99 -21.69 8.54 -1.60
N ILE A 100 -21.75 9.24 -0.46
CA ILE A 100 -22.68 8.98 0.65
C ILE A 100 -24.12 9.13 0.17
N ASP A 101 -24.47 10.23 -0.50
CA ASP A 101 -25.83 10.48 -1.00
C ASP A 101 -26.28 9.40 -2.01
N LYS A 102 -25.38 8.98 -2.92
CA LYS A 102 -25.64 7.86 -3.84
C LYS A 102 -25.87 6.57 -3.07
N TRP A 103 -25.10 6.35 -2.01
CA TRP A 103 -25.17 5.16 -1.18
C TRP A 103 -26.46 5.12 -0.34
N GLU A 104 -26.89 6.25 0.21
CA GLU A 104 -28.17 6.40 0.93
C GLU A 104 -29.37 6.23 0.00
N LYS A 105 -29.34 6.84 -1.19
CA LYS A 105 -30.38 6.61 -2.22
C LYS A 105 -30.49 5.14 -2.59
N MET A 106 -29.37 4.47 -2.79
CA MET A 106 -29.35 3.04 -3.09
C MET A 106 -29.90 2.21 -1.92
N LYS A 107 -29.56 2.56 -0.67
CA LYS A 107 -30.10 1.90 0.53
C LYS A 107 -31.63 2.04 0.62
N ILE A 108 -32.17 3.23 0.42
CA ILE A 108 -33.62 3.47 0.43
C ILE A 108 -34.31 2.66 -0.68
N GLN A 109 -33.77 2.70 -1.89
CA GLN A 109 -34.28 1.94 -3.02
C GLN A 109 -34.35 0.44 -2.70
N MET A 110 -33.29 -0.10 -2.10
CA MET A 110 -33.18 -1.52 -1.77
C MET A 110 -34.18 -1.97 -0.71
N VAL A 111 -34.43 -1.14 0.31
CA VAL A 111 -35.44 -1.40 1.33
C VAL A 111 -36.84 -1.42 0.70
N ASN A 112 -37.11 -0.51 -0.24
CA ASN A 112 -38.38 -0.48 -0.96
C ASN A 112 -38.56 -1.71 -1.87
N GLU A 113 -37.51 -2.11 -2.60
CA GLU A 113 -37.50 -3.33 -3.41
C GLU A 113 -37.75 -4.60 -2.57
N GLU A 114 -37.20 -4.66 -1.35
CA GLU A 114 -37.43 -5.79 -0.44
C GLU A 114 -38.88 -5.85 0.04
N LYS A 115 -39.48 -4.71 0.38
CA LYS A 115 -40.91 -4.62 0.74
C LYS A 115 -41.81 -5.04 -0.43
N GLU A 116 -41.54 -4.56 -1.63
CA GLU A 116 -42.31 -4.95 -2.82
C GLU A 116 -42.19 -6.45 -3.11
N LEU A 117 -41.02 -7.05 -2.92
CA LEU A 117 -40.83 -8.48 -3.13
C LEU A 117 -41.51 -9.35 -2.09
N LEU A 118 -41.56 -8.90 -0.84
CA LEU A 118 -42.37 -9.55 0.18
C LEU A 118 -43.83 -9.52 -0.24
N LYS A 119 -44.34 -8.37 -0.68
CA LYS A 119 -45.71 -8.24 -1.20
C LYS A 119 -45.98 -9.16 -2.39
N LYS A 120 -45.12 -9.17 -3.41
CA LYS A 120 -45.22 -10.06 -4.58
C LYS A 120 -45.17 -11.54 -4.21
N ARG A 121 -44.40 -11.93 -3.18
CA ARG A 121 -44.37 -13.31 -2.68
C ARG A 121 -45.68 -13.69 -2.00
N GLU A 122 -46.29 -12.78 -1.26
CA GLU A 122 -47.60 -13.00 -0.62
C GLU A 122 -48.71 -13.09 -1.66
N GLU A 123 -48.73 -12.18 -2.64
CA GLU A 123 -49.64 -12.23 -3.79
C GLU A 123 -49.52 -13.57 -4.53
N ARG A 124 -48.29 -14.00 -4.84
CA ARG A 124 -48.05 -15.27 -5.54
C ARG A 124 -48.42 -16.51 -4.70
N LEU A 125 -48.23 -16.45 -3.39
CA LEU A 125 -48.67 -17.54 -2.50
C LEU A 125 -50.19 -17.66 -2.53
N MET A 126 -50.90 -16.52 -2.48
CA MET A 126 -52.35 -16.45 -2.58
C MET A 126 -52.85 -16.98 -3.94
N GLU A 127 -52.24 -16.55 -5.05
CA GLU A 127 -52.54 -17.05 -6.40
C GLU A 127 -52.36 -18.58 -6.51
N LEU A 128 -51.25 -19.12 -5.98
CA LEU A 128 -50.99 -20.56 -5.99
C LEU A 128 -51.99 -21.32 -5.11
N GLN A 129 -52.42 -20.74 -3.98
CA GLN A 129 -53.44 -21.33 -3.12
C GLN A 129 -54.81 -21.36 -3.80
N LEU A 130 -55.21 -20.28 -4.49
CA LEU A 130 -56.43 -20.23 -5.30
C LEU A 130 -56.37 -21.24 -6.47
N THR A 131 -55.24 -21.30 -7.16
CA THR A 131 -54.99 -22.26 -8.24
C THR A 131 -55.06 -23.70 -7.73
N LEU A 132 -54.51 -23.97 -6.54
CA LEU A 132 -54.58 -25.28 -5.91
C LEU A 132 -56.02 -25.68 -5.63
N LYS A 133 -56.83 -24.78 -5.05
CA LYS A 133 -58.26 -25.04 -4.80
C LYS A 133 -59.01 -25.38 -6.09
N ALA A 134 -58.78 -24.62 -7.16
CA ALA A 134 -59.41 -24.87 -8.45
C ALA A 134 -58.97 -26.22 -9.08
N ILE A 135 -57.69 -26.58 -8.93
CA ILE A 135 -57.19 -27.89 -9.40
C ILE A 135 -57.81 -29.02 -8.57
N GLN A 136 -57.89 -28.88 -7.25
CA GLN A 136 -58.49 -29.87 -6.36
C GLN A 136 -59.96 -30.13 -6.70
N GLN A 137 -60.72 -29.07 -6.96
CA GLN A 137 -62.10 -29.19 -7.41
C GLN A 137 -62.20 -29.98 -8.73
N ARG A 138 -61.36 -29.66 -9.73
CA ARG A 138 -61.30 -30.42 -10.99
C ARG A 138 -60.87 -31.87 -10.82
N VAL A 139 -59.96 -32.16 -9.89
CA VAL A 139 -59.56 -33.55 -9.57
C VAL A 139 -60.76 -34.32 -9.04
N GLU A 140 -61.55 -33.71 -8.15
CA GLU A 140 -62.76 -34.33 -7.62
C GLU A 140 -63.83 -34.49 -8.71
N ASP A 141 -64.07 -33.47 -9.54
CA ASP A 141 -65.00 -33.54 -10.67
C ASP A 141 -64.65 -34.67 -11.64
N TYR A 142 -63.36 -34.80 -12.03
CA TYR A 142 -62.90 -35.88 -12.90
C TYR A 142 -62.98 -37.25 -12.23
N LYS A 143 -62.76 -37.32 -10.91
CA LYS A 143 -62.90 -38.56 -10.14
C LYS A 143 -64.36 -39.02 -10.14
N THR A 144 -65.32 -38.12 -9.86
CA THR A 144 -66.75 -38.42 -9.92
C THR A 144 -67.20 -38.82 -11.33
N GLN A 145 -66.67 -38.17 -12.37
CA GLN A 145 -66.95 -38.54 -13.78
C GLN A 145 -66.37 -39.92 -14.13
N LEU A 146 -65.16 -40.24 -13.68
CA LEU A 146 -64.54 -41.56 -13.87
C LEU A 146 -65.26 -42.66 -13.11
N ASP A 147 -65.78 -42.37 -11.90
CA ASP A 147 -66.60 -43.32 -11.14
C ASP A 147 -67.87 -43.70 -11.90
N SER A 148 -68.42 -42.79 -12.71
CA SER A 148 -69.59 -43.02 -13.58
C SER A 148 -69.25 -43.65 -14.95
N ASN A 149 -68.01 -43.53 -15.44
CA ASN A 149 -67.59 -44.06 -16.74
C ASN A 149 -66.10 -44.47 -16.70
N LYS A 150 -65.85 -45.65 -16.13
CA LYS A 150 -64.51 -46.15 -15.78
C LYS A 150 -63.62 -46.44 -16.99
N ASP A 151 -64.20 -46.73 -18.15
CA ASP A 151 -63.46 -47.12 -19.36
C ASP A 151 -63.06 -45.93 -20.25
N ASN A 152 -63.39 -44.70 -19.84
CA ASN A 152 -63.05 -43.50 -20.60
C ASN A 152 -61.57 -43.12 -20.44
N THR A 153 -60.76 -43.61 -21.36
CA THR A 153 -59.30 -43.39 -21.43
C THR A 153 -58.89 -41.91 -21.50
N GLN A 154 -59.69 -41.06 -22.13
CA GLN A 154 -59.43 -39.62 -22.23
C GLN A 154 -59.67 -38.90 -20.89
N LEU A 155 -60.73 -39.27 -20.17
CA LEU A 155 -60.98 -38.80 -18.80
C LEU A 155 -59.87 -39.26 -17.84
N GLN A 156 -59.42 -40.51 -17.97
CA GLN A 156 -58.33 -41.07 -17.17
C GLN A 156 -57.02 -40.30 -17.36
N LEU A 157 -56.72 -39.91 -18.61
CA LEU A 157 -55.55 -39.09 -18.94
C LEU A 157 -55.67 -37.68 -18.36
N ASN A 158 -56.83 -37.03 -18.48
CA ASN A 158 -57.09 -35.71 -17.90
C ASN A 158 -56.97 -35.71 -16.36
N TYR A 159 -57.50 -36.73 -15.70
CA TYR A 159 -57.36 -36.93 -14.26
C TYR A 159 -55.89 -37.04 -13.86
N ASN A 160 -55.12 -37.94 -14.49
CA ASN A 160 -53.71 -38.15 -14.20
C ASN A 160 -52.86 -36.88 -14.40
N VAL A 161 -53.11 -36.14 -15.48
CA VAL A 161 -52.44 -34.85 -15.76
C VAL A 161 -52.78 -33.81 -14.69
N THR A 162 -54.04 -33.76 -14.25
CA THR A 162 -54.51 -32.79 -13.25
C THR A 162 -53.95 -33.11 -11.86
N VAL A 163 -53.89 -34.38 -11.46
CA VAL A 163 -53.21 -34.85 -10.23
C VAL A 163 -51.71 -34.54 -10.26
N ALA A 164 -51.05 -34.72 -11.41
CA ALA A 164 -49.65 -34.34 -11.56
C ALA A 164 -49.44 -32.83 -11.40
N ARG A 165 -50.35 -31.99 -11.94
CA ARG A 165 -50.34 -30.53 -11.74
C ARG A 165 -50.56 -30.16 -10.27
N GLU A 166 -51.48 -30.83 -9.58
CA GLU A 166 -51.74 -30.62 -8.15
C GLU A 166 -50.47 -30.87 -7.31
N LYS A 167 -49.78 -31.98 -7.55
CA LYS A 167 -48.50 -32.31 -6.87
C LYS A 167 -47.44 -31.22 -7.08
N VAL A 168 -47.33 -30.68 -8.30
CA VAL A 168 -46.39 -29.59 -8.63
C VAL A 168 -46.75 -28.31 -7.87
N VAL A 169 -48.02 -27.91 -7.87
CA VAL A 169 -48.47 -26.68 -7.18
C VAL A 169 -48.31 -26.81 -5.66
N LYS A 170 -48.67 -27.96 -5.05
CA LYS A 170 -48.40 -28.25 -3.63
C LYS A 170 -46.91 -28.17 -3.30
N GLY A 171 -46.05 -28.68 -4.19
CA GLY A 171 -44.59 -28.58 -4.04
C GLY A 171 -44.11 -27.12 -4.02
N GLN A 172 -44.64 -26.28 -4.91
CA GLN A 172 -44.30 -24.85 -4.97
C GLN A 172 -44.76 -24.09 -3.72
N ILE A 173 -45.96 -24.37 -3.21
CA ILE A 173 -46.48 -23.77 -1.98
C ILE A 173 -45.59 -24.15 -0.78
N LYS A 174 -45.31 -25.45 -0.60
CA LYS A 174 -44.43 -25.93 0.49
C LYS A 174 -43.05 -25.27 0.45
N GLU A 175 -42.48 -25.06 -0.75
CA GLU A 175 -41.20 -24.37 -0.91
C GLU A 175 -41.25 -22.90 -0.48
N ILE A 176 -42.32 -22.17 -0.84
CA ILE A 176 -42.52 -20.77 -0.44
C ILE A 176 -42.73 -20.66 1.08
N GLU A 177 -43.57 -21.51 1.66
CA GLU A 177 -43.85 -21.53 3.09
C GLU A 177 -42.63 -21.91 3.94
N LYS A 178 -41.82 -22.88 3.47
CA LYS A 178 -40.55 -23.22 4.11
C LYS A 178 -39.62 -22.00 4.19
N ARG A 179 -39.49 -21.26 3.08
CA ARG A 179 -38.67 -20.04 3.04
C ARG A 179 -39.21 -18.94 3.97
N ARG A 180 -40.53 -18.80 4.05
CA ARG A 180 -41.18 -17.85 4.96
C ARG A 180 -40.82 -18.17 6.42
N ARG A 181 -40.86 -19.44 6.81
CA ARG A 181 -40.44 -19.89 8.15
C ARG A 181 -38.96 -19.62 8.42
N GLU A 182 -38.08 -20.05 7.51
CA GLU A 182 -36.63 -19.82 7.63
C GLU A 182 -36.26 -18.32 7.69
N GLN A 183 -37.02 -17.45 7.01
CA GLN A 183 -36.83 -16.01 7.09
C GLN A 183 -37.28 -15.45 8.45
N LYS A 184 -38.47 -15.84 8.93
CA LYS A 184 -38.99 -15.43 10.24
C LYS A 184 -38.08 -15.86 11.39
N GLU A 185 -37.63 -17.12 11.42
CA GLU A 185 -36.72 -17.62 12.46
C GLU A 185 -35.39 -16.84 12.51
N ARG A 186 -34.91 -16.36 11.35
CA ARG A 186 -33.68 -15.56 11.27
C ARG A 186 -33.88 -14.11 11.70
N GLU A 187 -35.04 -13.53 11.40
CA GLU A 187 -35.44 -12.20 11.88
C GLU A 187 -35.67 -12.21 13.41
N GLU A 188 -36.29 -13.26 13.95
CA GLU A 188 -36.48 -13.47 15.38
C GLU A 188 -35.16 -13.47 16.15
N LYS A 189 -34.11 -14.14 15.63
CA LYS A 189 -32.77 -14.10 16.25
C LYS A 189 -32.19 -12.69 16.37
N VAL A 190 -32.40 -11.84 15.36
CA VAL A 190 -31.95 -10.43 15.39
C VAL A 190 -32.80 -9.62 16.37
N ASN A 191 -34.11 -9.85 16.38
CA ASN A 191 -35.04 -9.17 17.29
C ASN A 191 -34.77 -9.51 18.76
N LEU A 192 -34.47 -10.78 19.07
CA LEU A 192 -34.06 -11.21 20.41
C LEU A 192 -32.83 -10.44 20.90
N ILE A 193 -31.82 -10.23 20.03
CA ILE A 193 -30.64 -9.42 20.37
C ILE A 193 -31.03 -7.96 20.66
N LYS A 194 -31.91 -7.37 19.84
CA LYS A 194 -32.41 -6.00 20.04
C LYS A 194 -33.19 -5.84 21.35
N GLU A 195 -34.02 -6.82 21.68
CA GLU A 195 -34.76 -6.86 22.94
C GLU A 195 -33.83 -7.06 24.14
N SER A 196 -32.83 -7.93 24.05
CA SER A 196 -31.79 -8.06 25.08
C SER A 196 -31.08 -6.73 25.32
N ILE A 197 -30.71 -5.99 24.27
CA ILE A 197 -30.12 -4.65 24.38
C ILE A 197 -31.05 -3.68 25.13
N LYS A 198 -32.35 -3.70 24.82
CA LYS A 198 -33.35 -2.84 25.47
C LYS A 198 -33.54 -3.21 26.95
N ASN A 199 -33.60 -4.50 27.25
CA ASN A 199 -33.76 -5.01 28.61
C ASN A 199 -32.54 -4.69 29.48
N GLU A 200 -31.33 -4.87 28.95
CA GLU A 200 -30.10 -4.60 29.69
C GLU A 200 -29.93 -3.10 29.99
N LYS A 201 -30.31 -2.24 29.04
CA LYS A 201 -30.41 -0.79 29.26
C LYS A 201 -31.33 -0.44 30.42
N ASN A 202 -32.50 -1.06 30.50
CA ASN A 202 -33.45 -0.82 31.58
C ASN A 202 -32.96 -1.33 32.93
N LYS A 203 -32.42 -2.55 32.99
CA LYS A 203 -31.84 -3.15 34.20
C LYS A 203 -30.70 -2.30 34.75
N SER A 204 -29.73 -1.95 33.91
CA SER A 204 -28.59 -1.13 34.28
C SER A 204 -28.99 0.26 34.76
N HIS A 205 -29.95 0.91 34.09
CA HIS A 205 -30.47 2.22 34.52
C HIS A 205 -31.14 2.15 35.89
N HIS A 206 -31.91 1.10 36.16
CA HIS A 206 -32.55 0.91 37.46
C HIS A 206 -31.52 0.71 38.58
N LEU A 207 -30.50 -0.12 38.35
CA LEU A 207 -29.41 -0.36 39.31
C LEU A 207 -28.60 0.90 39.61
N ILE A 208 -28.22 1.65 38.56
CA ILE A 208 -27.51 2.94 38.68
C ILE A 208 -28.32 3.91 39.54
N LYS A 209 -29.62 4.07 39.28
CA LYS A 209 -30.51 4.92 40.08
C LYS A 209 -30.57 4.46 41.54
N LYS A 210 -30.66 3.15 41.80
CA LYS A 210 -30.72 2.58 43.16
C LYS A 210 -29.45 2.91 43.95
N ILE A 211 -28.28 2.75 43.34
CA ILE A 211 -26.99 3.06 43.98
C ILE A 211 -26.85 4.56 44.21
N GLN A 212 -27.19 5.40 43.22
CA GLN A 212 -27.16 6.86 43.37
C GLN A 212 -28.05 7.34 44.53
N LYS A 213 -29.26 6.78 44.67
CA LYS A 213 -30.14 7.08 45.82
C LYS A 213 -29.50 6.69 47.15
N LYS A 214 -28.84 5.52 47.21
CA LYS A 214 -28.13 5.09 48.42
C LYS A 214 -26.96 6.02 48.76
N ILE A 215 -26.15 6.41 47.78
CA ILE A 215 -25.04 7.37 47.96
C ILE A 215 -25.56 8.68 48.56
N ARG A 216 -26.61 9.28 47.98
CA ARG A 216 -27.21 10.52 48.49
C ARG A 216 -27.71 10.39 49.93
N LYS A 217 -28.29 9.25 50.30
CA LYS A 217 -28.72 8.97 51.68
C LYS A 217 -27.54 8.90 52.65
N LEU A 218 -26.43 8.30 52.23
CA LEU A 218 -25.21 8.21 53.05
C LEU A 218 -24.50 9.56 53.18
N GLU A 219 -24.43 10.35 52.11
CA GLU A 219 -23.84 11.69 52.12
C GLU A 219 -24.55 12.63 53.11
N LYS A 220 -25.88 12.49 53.26
CA LYS A 220 -26.65 13.24 54.27
C LYS A 220 -26.30 12.88 55.72
N LYS A 221 -25.80 11.66 55.97
CA LYS A 221 -25.49 11.17 57.33
C LYS A 221 -24.10 11.57 57.85
N LYS A 222 -23.24 12.18 57.02
CA LYS A 222 -21.87 12.70 57.30
C LYS A 222 -20.83 11.77 57.96
N ASN A 223 -21.21 10.65 58.58
CA ASN A 223 -20.31 9.78 59.37
C ASN A 223 -19.83 8.49 58.65
N GLU A 224 -20.06 8.35 57.33
CA GLU A 224 -19.79 7.09 56.60
C GLU A 224 -18.93 7.26 55.32
N GLU A 225 -17.88 8.08 55.36
CA GLU A 225 -17.03 8.39 54.19
C GLU A 225 -16.53 7.15 53.43
N MET A 226 -16.11 6.10 54.15
CA MET A 226 -15.60 4.88 53.52
C MET A 226 -16.69 4.08 52.77
N LYS A 227 -17.91 4.02 53.31
CA LYS A 227 -19.04 3.37 52.62
C LYS A 227 -19.51 4.20 51.42
N ILE A 228 -19.44 5.52 51.50
CA ILE A 228 -19.71 6.42 50.36
C ILE A 228 -18.70 6.15 49.24
N LEU A 229 -17.41 6.02 49.55
CA LEU A 229 -16.36 5.70 48.57
C LEU A 229 -16.62 4.34 47.89
N GLU A 230 -16.94 3.30 48.68
CA GLU A 230 -17.31 1.96 48.16
C GLU A 230 -18.50 2.00 47.19
N MET A 231 -19.53 2.78 47.52
CA MET A 231 -20.70 2.92 46.66
C MET A 231 -20.41 3.73 45.40
N LYS A 232 -19.51 4.72 45.46
CA LYS A 232 -19.04 5.45 44.28
C LYS A 232 -18.21 4.54 43.36
N GLU A 233 -17.34 3.72 43.91
CA GLU A 233 -16.56 2.71 43.16
C GLU A 233 -17.48 1.71 42.45
N THR A 234 -18.45 1.13 43.17
CA THR A 234 -19.42 0.19 42.58
C THR A 234 -20.30 0.85 41.50
N LEU A 235 -20.65 2.13 41.65
CA LEU A 235 -21.38 2.87 40.63
C LEU A 235 -20.57 3.05 39.35
N VAL A 236 -19.28 3.39 39.46
CA VAL A 236 -18.36 3.51 38.31
C VAL A 236 -18.24 2.18 37.60
N ASP A 237 -18.04 1.10 38.37
CA ASP A 237 -17.91 -0.26 37.84
C ASP A 237 -19.17 -0.72 37.09
N MET A 238 -20.37 -0.45 37.63
CA MET A 238 -21.62 -0.80 36.95
C MET A 238 -21.83 -0.02 35.65
N LYS A 239 -21.59 1.31 35.66
CA LYS A 239 -21.71 2.15 34.45
C LYS A 239 -20.77 1.66 33.35
N ARG A 240 -19.60 1.18 33.74
CA ARG A 240 -18.60 0.63 32.84
C ARG A 240 -19.00 -0.72 32.28
N ASN A 241 -19.37 -1.68 33.12
CA ASN A 241 -19.79 -3.01 32.69
C ASN A 241 -20.93 -2.90 31.67
N TYR A 242 -21.90 -2.03 31.94
CA TYR A 242 -22.98 -1.72 31.00
C TYR A 242 -22.46 -1.22 29.65
N LYS A 243 -21.47 -0.31 29.62
CA LYS A 243 -20.87 0.17 28.36
C LYS A 243 -20.17 -0.97 27.60
N GLU A 244 -19.42 -1.84 28.27
CA GLU A 244 -18.75 -2.97 27.63
C GLU A 244 -19.76 -3.96 27.03
N GLU A 245 -20.78 -4.31 27.80
CA GLU A 245 -21.81 -5.26 27.38
C GLU A 245 -22.65 -4.73 26.21
N MET A 246 -22.98 -3.43 26.23
CA MET A 246 -23.62 -2.76 25.10
C MET A 246 -22.76 -2.79 23.83
N LEU A 247 -21.45 -2.63 23.96
CA LEU A 247 -20.54 -2.73 22.81
C LEU A 247 -20.49 -4.15 22.24
N ASP A 248 -20.47 -5.17 23.09
CA ASP A 248 -20.47 -6.56 22.67
C ASP A 248 -21.80 -6.98 22.02
N MET A 249 -22.93 -6.57 22.59
CA MET A 249 -24.25 -6.85 22.01
C MET A 249 -24.45 -6.18 20.65
N LYS A 250 -23.99 -4.93 20.49
CA LYS A 250 -24.04 -4.24 19.19
C LYS A 250 -23.18 -4.90 18.12
N GLU A 251 -22.00 -5.40 18.49
CA GLU A 251 -21.17 -6.17 17.58
C GLU A 251 -21.86 -7.48 17.13
N ARG A 252 -22.54 -8.16 18.07
CA ARG A 252 -23.32 -9.38 17.76
C ARG A 252 -24.48 -9.10 16.82
N GLU A 253 -25.20 -7.98 17.00
CA GLU A 253 -26.28 -7.54 16.12
C GLU A 253 -25.80 -7.39 14.67
N ILE A 254 -24.73 -6.62 14.45
CA ILE A 254 -24.15 -6.38 13.11
C ILE A 254 -23.71 -7.71 12.47
N LYS A 255 -23.04 -8.59 13.24
CA LYS A 255 -22.60 -9.90 12.74
C LYS A 255 -23.76 -10.81 12.38
N ALA A 256 -24.83 -10.84 13.16
CA ALA A 256 -26.01 -11.66 12.89
C ALA A 256 -26.69 -11.24 11.57
N ILE A 257 -26.84 -9.93 11.34
CA ILE A 257 -27.39 -9.38 10.09
C ILE A 257 -26.52 -9.79 8.90
N ALA A 258 -25.19 -9.65 9.02
CA ALA A 258 -24.26 -10.03 7.96
C ALA A 258 -24.30 -11.53 7.62
N ILE A 259 -24.42 -12.41 8.62
CA ILE A 259 -24.52 -13.86 8.44
C ILE A 259 -25.82 -14.21 7.69
N ASN A 260 -26.95 -13.62 8.10
CA ASN A 260 -28.24 -13.83 7.46
C ASN A 260 -28.19 -13.45 5.96
N ALA A 261 -27.65 -12.26 5.66
CA ALA A 261 -27.45 -11.81 4.27
C ALA A 261 -26.49 -12.73 3.48
N GLY A 262 -25.47 -13.29 4.14
CA GLY A 262 -24.55 -14.26 3.54
C GLY A 262 -25.23 -15.56 3.10
N ILE A 263 -26.13 -16.09 3.94
CA ILE A 263 -26.93 -17.29 3.61
C ILE A 263 -27.86 -16.99 2.43
N ASP A 264 -28.52 -15.83 2.45
CA ASP A 264 -29.44 -15.45 1.37
C ASP A 264 -28.74 -15.21 0.04
N LEU A 265 -27.52 -14.65 0.07
CA LEU A 265 -26.67 -14.53 -1.11
C LEU A 265 -26.34 -15.91 -1.71
N SER A 266 -25.96 -16.88 -0.86
CA SER A 266 -25.66 -18.25 -1.31
C SER A 266 -26.88 -18.89 -1.99
N ASN A 267 -28.05 -18.77 -1.37
CA ASN A 267 -29.31 -19.25 -1.92
C ASN A 267 -29.66 -18.57 -3.26
N ALA A 268 -29.45 -17.26 -3.37
CA ALA A 268 -29.68 -16.51 -4.60
C ALA A 268 -28.73 -16.95 -5.73
N LEU A 269 -27.45 -17.18 -5.43
CA LEU A 269 -26.46 -17.70 -6.38
C LEU A 269 -26.82 -19.10 -6.90
N GLN A 270 -27.31 -19.98 -6.01
CA GLN A 270 -27.78 -21.31 -6.44
C GLN A 270 -28.99 -21.22 -7.37
N ARG A 271 -29.95 -20.34 -7.07
CA ARG A 271 -31.12 -20.09 -7.92
C ARG A 271 -30.72 -19.54 -9.29
N GLU A 272 -29.83 -18.56 -9.30
CA GLU A 272 -29.30 -17.95 -10.53
C GLU A 272 -28.66 -19.01 -11.45
N LYS A 273 -27.81 -19.89 -10.89
CA LYS A 273 -27.18 -20.99 -11.62
C LYS A 273 -28.21 -21.98 -12.18
N LYS A 274 -29.23 -22.34 -11.39
CA LYS A 274 -30.33 -23.22 -11.83
C LYS A 274 -31.14 -22.58 -12.96
N MET A 275 -31.51 -21.31 -12.83
CA MET A 275 -32.31 -20.60 -13.84
C MET A 275 -31.53 -20.37 -15.14
N ARG A 276 -30.22 -20.09 -15.10
CA ARG A 276 -29.39 -20.03 -16.31
C ARG A 276 -29.43 -21.33 -17.11
N LYS A 277 -29.35 -22.49 -16.45
CA LYS A 277 -29.46 -23.79 -17.11
C LYS A 277 -30.83 -23.98 -17.77
N ILE A 278 -31.91 -23.57 -17.09
CA ILE A 278 -33.27 -23.64 -17.64
C ILE A 278 -33.41 -22.73 -18.86
N VAL A 279 -32.95 -21.47 -18.78
CA VAL A 279 -32.97 -20.53 -19.92
C VAL A 279 -32.21 -21.10 -21.11
N ALA A 280 -31.04 -21.70 -20.90
CA ALA A 280 -30.26 -22.34 -21.96
C ALA A 280 -31.02 -23.52 -22.59
N LYS A 281 -31.64 -24.39 -21.77
CA LYS A 281 -32.47 -25.52 -22.24
C LYS A 281 -33.67 -25.04 -23.06
N MET A 282 -34.40 -24.02 -22.58
CA MET A 282 -35.54 -23.44 -23.29
C MET A 282 -35.11 -22.79 -24.60
N ASN A 283 -33.97 -22.08 -24.61
CA ASN A 283 -33.44 -21.47 -25.83
C ASN A 283 -33.02 -22.52 -26.87
N HIS A 284 -32.41 -23.62 -26.43
CA HIS A 284 -32.06 -24.73 -27.31
C HIS A 284 -33.30 -25.40 -27.92
N GLN A 285 -34.29 -25.74 -27.08
CA GLN A 285 -35.56 -26.32 -27.53
C GLN A 285 -36.29 -25.39 -28.50
N MET A 286 -36.40 -24.09 -28.17
CA MET A 286 -36.99 -23.10 -29.06
C MET A 286 -36.27 -23.03 -30.40
N LYS A 287 -34.93 -23.05 -30.43
CA LYS A 287 -34.15 -23.03 -31.68
C LYS A 287 -34.36 -24.30 -32.50
N TYR A 288 -34.41 -25.46 -31.85
CA TYR A 288 -34.73 -26.74 -32.50
C TYR A 288 -36.10 -26.70 -33.19
N TRP A 289 -37.15 -26.28 -32.47
CA TRP A 289 -38.50 -26.19 -33.04
C TRP A 289 -38.63 -25.11 -34.12
N LYS A 290 -37.93 -23.97 -33.98
CA LYS A 290 -37.87 -22.92 -35.02
C LYS A 290 -37.18 -23.40 -36.30
N ASN A 291 -36.13 -24.22 -36.19
CA ASN A 291 -35.47 -24.78 -37.36
C ASN A 291 -36.38 -25.78 -38.10
N MET A 292 -37.23 -26.50 -37.38
CA MET A 292 -38.23 -27.39 -38.00
C MET A 292 -39.29 -26.61 -38.79
N GLN A 293 -39.70 -25.42 -38.34
CA GLN A 293 -40.66 -24.56 -39.06
C GLN A 293 -40.17 -24.07 -40.43
N GLY A 294 -38.85 -24.01 -40.65
CA GLY A 294 -38.25 -23.48 -41.87
C GLY A 294 -38.19 -24.46 -43.04
N ARG A 295 -38.74 -25.67 -42.89
CA ARG A 295 -38.84 -26.67 -43.97
C ARG A 295 -40.12 -26.41 -44.77
N GLN A 296 -40.02 -26.42 -46.10
CA GLN A 296 -41.15 -26.16 -47.00
C GLN A 296 -42.13 -27.35 -47.09
N ASP A 297 -41.73 -28.51 -46.58
CA ASP A 297 -42.39 -29.80 -46.81
C ASP A 297 -43.40 -30.19 -45.69
N ILE A 298 -43.84 -29.24 -44.86
CA ILE A 298 -44.65 -29.51 -43.66
C ILE A 298 -46.12 -29.17 -43.90
N CYS A 299 -47.02 -30.12 -43.60
CA CYS A 299 -48.46 -29.89 -43.74
C CYS A 299 -48.98 -28.78 -42.79
N PRO A 300 -50.05 -28.04 -43.16
CA PRO A 300 -50.56 -26.91 -42.37
C PRO A 300 -50.91 -27.24 -40.91
N THR A 301 -51.46 -28.43 -40.65
CA THR A 301 -51.83 -28.89 -39.30
C THR A 301 -50.60 -29.11 -38.42
N LEU A 302 -49.55 -29.72 -38.95
CA LEU A 302 -48.26 -29.87 -38.26
C LEU A 302 -47.58 -28.52 -38.04
N GLN A 303 -47.67 -27.61 -39.03
CA GLN A 303 -47.14 -26.25 -38.91
C GLN A 303 -47.82 -25.47 -37.77
N HIS A 304 -49.14 -25.61 -37.62
CA HIS A 304 -49.88 -25.00 -36.51
C HIS A 304 -49.45 -25.57 -35.14
N GLN A 305 -49.23 -26.88 -35.03
CA GLN A 305 -48.74 -27.51 -33.80
C GLN A 305 -47.29 -27.08 -33.47
N LEU A 306 -46.43 -26.95 -34.48
CA LEU A 306 -45.07 -26.42 -34.34
C LEU A 306 -45.08 -24.97 -33.85
N ASN A 307 -45.96 -24.13 -34.41
CA ASN A 307 -46.16 -22.75 -33.96
C ASN A 307 -46.54 -22.68 -32.48
N LYS A 308 -47.50 -23.50 -32.03
CA LYS A 308 -47.87 -23.61 -30.61
C LYS A 308 -46.70 -24.03 -29.72
N ARG A 309 -45.87 -24.99 -30.16
CA ARG A 309 -44.66 -25.42 -29.42
C ARG A 309 -43.61 -24.30 -29.33
N VAL A 310 -43.35 -23.58 -30.41
CA VAL A 310 -42.42 -22.44 -30.41
C VAL A 310 -42.92 -21.33 -29.49
N GLN A 311 -44.22 -21.00 -29.53
CA GLN A 311 -44.84 -20.04 -28.62
C GLN A 311 -44.71 -20.48 -27.16
N TYR A 312 -44.97 -21.75 -26.84
CA TYR A 312 -44.80 -22.31 -25.50
C TYR A 312 -43.36 -22.15 -24.98
N PHE A 313 -42.35 -22.57 -25.76
CA PHE A 313 -40.94 -22.44 -25.34
C PHE A 313 -40.48 -20.98 -25.28
N SER A 314 -41.03 -20.10 -26.11
CA SER A 314 -40.82 -18.65 -26.03
C SER A 314 -41.36 -18.09 -24.71
N PHE A 315 -42.61 -18.40 -24.35
CA PHE A 315 -43.22 -18.00 -23.08
C PHE A 315 -42.44 -18.53 -21.87
N MET A 316 -42.09 -19.82 -21.87
CA MET A 316 -41.31 -20.44 -20.79
C MET A 316 -39.91 -19.83 -20.67
N LYS A 317 -39.28 -19.46 -21.79
CA LYS A 317 -38.01 -18.73 -21.80
C LYS A 317 -38.19 -17.36 -21.15
N THR A 318 -39.22 -16.58 -21.51
CA THR A 318 -39.50 -15.27 -20.91
C THR A 318 -39.69 -15.39 -19.39
N LYS A 319 -40.50 -16.34 -18.92
CA LYS A 319 -40.70 -16.62 -17.49
C LYS A 319 -39.40 -17.05 -16.78
N ALA A 320 -38.56 -17.83 -17.45
CA ALA A 320 -37.26 -18.24 -16.90
C ALA A 320 -36.27 -17.06 -16.83
N VAL A 321 -36.32 -16.13 -17.80
CA VAL A 321 -35.52 -14.90 -17.81
C VAL A 321 -35.98 -13.94 -16.71
N GLU A 322 -37.29 -13.76 -16.50
CA GLU A 322 -37.84 -12.98 -15.38
C GLU A 322 -37.30 -13.49 -14.03
N ARG A 323 -37.41 -14.80 -13.75
CA ARG A 323 -36.89 -15.43 -12.52
C ARG A 323 -35.37 -15.35 -12.40
N LEU A 324 -34.66 -15.37 -13.53
CA LEU A 324 -33.21 -15.16 -13.56
C LEU A 324 -32.86 -13.72 -13.15
N ASN A 325 -33.57 -12.74 -13.68
CA ASN A 325 -33.38 -11.33 -13.35
C ASN A 325 -33.67 -11.05 -11.87
N GLU A 326 -34.77 -11.59 -11.33
CA GLU A 326 -35.07 -11.52 -9.88
C GLU A 326 -33.93 -12.09 -9.03
N SER A 327 -33.32 -13.20 -9.46
CA SER A 327 -32.20 -13.82 -8.75
C SER A 327 -30.93 -12.96 -8.84
N VAL A 328 -30.67 -12.35 -9.99
CA VAL A 328 -29.54 -11.43 -10.19
C VAL A 328 -29.70 -10.16 -9.35
N GLU A 329 -30.90 -9.59 -9.29
CA GLU A 329 -31.21 -8.46 -8.41
C GLU A 329 -31.04 -8.84 -6.94
N ALA A 330 -31.56 -10.00 -6.50
CA ALA A 330 -31.35 -10.49 -5.15
C ALA A 330 -29.86 -10.65 -4.80
N ILE A 331 -29.04 -11.14 -5.74
CA ILE A 331 -27.59 -11.22 -5.56
C ILE A 331 -26.97 -9.83 -5.35
N LYS A 332 -27.35 -8.84 -6.18
CA LYS A 332 -26.89 -7.45 -6.00
C LYS A 332 -27.29 -6.93 -4.61
N ARG A 333 -28.52 -7.24 -4.19
CA ARG A 333 -29.04 -6.78 -2.92
C ARG A 333 -28.27 -7.31 -1.72
N TYR A 334 -28.16 -8.64 -1.61
CA TYR A 334 -27.48 -9.26 -0.47
C TYR A 334 -25.97 -8.93 -0.45
N LYS A 335 -25.34 -8.75 -1.61
CA LYS A 335 -23.95 -8.24 -1.68
C LYS A 335 -23.83 -6.86 -1.05
N PHE A 336 -24.73 -5.95 -1.37
CA PHE A 336 -24.72 -4.60 -0.80
C PHE A 336 -24.93 -4.64 0.73
N VAL A 337 -25.90 -5.42 1.23
CA VAL A 337 -26.14 -5.55 2.68
C VAL A 337 -24.90 -6.10 3.40
N ILE A 338 -24.24 -7.11 2.85
CA ILE A 338 -22.98 -7.65 3.41
C ILE A 338 -21.89 -6.57 3.42
N GLU A 339 -21.75 -5.79 2.35
CA GLU A 339 -20.78 -4.71 2.26
C GLU A 339 -21.07 -3.57 3.24
N GLU A 340 -22.35 -3.21 3.42
CA GLU A 340 -22.82 -2.26 4.42
C GLU A 340 -22.48 -2.72 5.84
N GLN A 341 -22.86 -3.95 6.20
CA GLN A 341 -22.59 -4.49 7.53
C GLN A 341 -21.09 -4.66 7.79
N ARG A 342 -20.27 -4.92 6.76
CA ARG A 342 -18.80 -4.90 6.89
C ARG A 342 -18.26 -3.51 7.18
N LYS A 343 -18.76 -2.47 6.50
CA LYS A 343 -18.37 -1.08 6.78
C LYS A 343 -18.80 -0.66 8.17
N GLU A 344 -20.04 -0.98 8.55
CA GLU A 344 -20.59 -0.70 9.88
C GLU A 344 -19.77 -1.39 10.97
N LEU A 345 -19.44 -2.68 10.78
CA LEU A 345 -18.57 -3.42 11.70
C LEU A 345 -17.17 -2.80 11.81
N SER A 346 -16.57 -2.36 10.70
CA SER A 346 -15.26 -1.71 10.69
C SER A 346 -15.28 -0.41 11.49
N ASN A 347 -16.25 0.47 11.21
CA ASN A 347 -16.42 1.73 11.93
C ASN A 347 -16.69 1.47 13.42
N PHE A 348 -17.52 0.47 13.71
CA PHE A 348 -17.84 0.07 15.08
C PHE A 348 -16.61 -0.46 15.83
N LYS A 349 -15.75 -1.26 15.17
CA LYS A 349 -14.47 -1.71 15.74
C LYS A 349 -13.58 -0.52 16.12
N GLU A 350 -13.46 0.50 15.26
CA GLU A 350 -12.68 1.71 15.55
C GLU A 350 -13.25 2.48 16.75
N ILE A 351 -14.57 2.66 16.81
CA ILE A 351 -15.27 3.29 17.93
C ILE A 351 -15.03 2.48 19.22
N LYS A 352 -15.18 1.15 19.15
CA LYS A 352 -14.96 0.24 20.28
C LYS A 352 -13.53 0.34 20.80
N VAL A 353 -12.52 0.32 19.93
CA VAL A 353 -11.12 0.48 20.31
C VAL A 353 -10.86 1.85 20.95
N SER A 354 -11.45 2.92 20.42
CA SER A 354 -11.34 4.27 21.00
C SER A 354 -11.93 4.33 22.42
N LEU A 355 -13.10 3.74 22.62
CA LEU A 355 -13.74 3.65 23.93
C LEU A 355 -12.93 2.81 24.92
N LEU A 356 -12.42 1.65 24.49
CA LEU A 356 -11.56 0.81 25.33
C LEU A 356 -10.27 1.55 25.74
N HIS A 357 -9.65 2.32 24.84
CA HIS A 357 -8.48 3.15 25.20
C HIS A 357 -8.83 4.26 26.20
N LYS A 358 -10.01 4.88 26.12
CA LYS A 358 -10.46 5.84 27.14
C LYS A 358 -10.59 5.15 28.50
N MET A 359 -11.14 3.95 28.53
CA MET A 359 -11.30 3.14 29.75
C MET A 359 -9.94 2.71 30.34
N VAL A 360 -8.95 2.38 29.50
CA VAL A 360 -7.56 2.16 29.96
C VAL A 360 -7.00 3.40 30.64
N LYS A 361 -7.16 4.58 30.03
CA LYS A 361 -6.65 5.84 30.61
C LYS A 361 -7.32 6.17 31.95
N GLU A 362 -8.64 5.99 32.02
CA GLU A 362 -9.42 6.18 33.25
C GLU A 362 -8.92 5.24 34.36
N ASP A 363 -8.71 3.96 34.05
CA ASP A 363 -8.18 2.97 34.99
C ASP A 363 -6.73 3.26 35.41
N GLU A 364 -5.88 3.73 34.49
CA GLU A 364 -4.50 4.12 34.81
C GLU A 364 -4.46 5.31 35.77
N GLN A 365 -5.33 6.31 35.56
CA GLN A 365 -5.48 7.46 36.45
C GLN A 365 -5.98 7.03 37.83
N GLU A 366 -7.01 6.18 37.88
CA GLU A 366 -7.55 5.65 39.14
C GLU A 366 -6.52 4.79 39.87
N LEU A 367 -5.76 3.96 39.16
CA LEU A 367 -4.68 3.16 39.72
C LEU A 367 -3.59 4.03 40.34
N ASN A 368 -3.17 5.10 39.66
CA ASN A 368 -2.19 6.05 40.18
C ASN A 368 -2.70 6.77 41.43
N TYR A 369 -3.98 7.15 41.46
CA TYR A 369 -4.61 7.72 42.65
C TYR A 369 -4.52 6.78 43.86
N TYR A 370 -4.84 5.49 43.69
CA TYR A 370 -4.74 4.52 44.79
C TYR A 370 -3.30 4.19 45.19
N ILE A 371 -2.35 4.24 44.26
CA ILE A 371 -0.92 4.12 44.58
C ILE A 371 -0.51 5.28 45.49
N HIS A 372 -0.85 6.52 45.13
CA HIS A 372 -0.54 7.70 45.94
C HIS A 372 -1.21 7.65 47.32
N ARG A 373 -2.47 7.22 47.40
CA ARG A 373 -3.18 7.07 48.69
C ARG A 373 -2.54 6.04 49.62
N LEU A 374 -2.05 4.93 49.07
CA LEU A 374 -1.31 3.94 49.86
C LEU A 374 -0.01 4.54 50.41
N GLU A 375 0.73 5.29 49.59
CA GLU A 375 1.96 5.98 50.00
C GLU A 375 1.69 7.04 51.09
N GLU A 376 0.61 7.82 50.97
CA GLU A 376 0.18 8.78 51.99
C GLU A 376 -0.15 8.11 53.32
N ILE A 377 -0.88 7.00 53.29
CA ILE A 377 -1.29 6.27 54.51
C ILE A 377 -0.07 5.64 55.18
N ASP A 378 0.84 5.04 54.42
CA ASP A 378 2.11 4.55 54.96
C ASP A 378 2.90 5.68 55.61
N SER A 379 2.96 6.86 54.97
CA SER A 379 3.61 8.04 55.56
C SER A 379 2.93 8.50 56.86
N LYS A 380 1.60 8.54 56.91
CA LYS A 380 0.84 8.95 58.10
C LYS A 380 1.03 7.96 59.25
N ASN A 381 1.07 6.66 58.96
CA ASN A 381 1.34 5.62 59.94
C ASN A 381 2.77 5.73 60.50
N ASN A 382 3.76 5.92 59.63
CA ASN A 382 5.15 6.11 60.02
C ASN A 382 5.36 7.38 60.88
N GLN A 383 4.48 8.38 60.75
CA GLN A 383 4.47 9.61 61.56
C GLN A 383 3.59 9.49 62.82
N GLY A 384 2.96 8.35 63.09
CA GLY A 384 2.05 8.15 64.24
C GLY A 384 0.73 8.93 64.17
N LYS A 385 0.35 9.47 63.00
CA LYS A 385 -0.83 10.34 62.82
C LYS A 385 -2.15 9.58 62.63
N ILE A 386 -2.12 8.26 62.56
CA ILE A 386 -3.30 7.39 62.40
C ILE A 386 -3.16 6.15 63.28
N SER A 387 -4.28 5.61 63.75
CA SER A 387 -4.29 4.38 64.55
C SER A 387 -3.97 3.14 63.70
N ILE A 388 -3.44 2.09 64.32
CA ILE A 388 -3.14 0.81 63.66
C ILE A 388 -4.41 0.19 63.06
N SER A 389 -5.55 0.30 63.75
CA SER A 389 -6.84 -0.24 63.28
C SER A 389 -7.30 0.48 62.00
N GLU A 390 -7.15 1.81 61.97
CA GLU A 390 -7.53 2.64 60.83
C GLU A 390 -6.58 2.45 59.64
N TYR A 391 -5.26 2.30 59.90
CA TYR A 391 -4.26 1.93 58.91
C TYR A 391 -4.61 0.61 58.24
N ASN A 392 -4.84 -0.46 59.02
CA ASN A 392 -5.14 -1.79 58.51
C ASN A 392 -6.42 -1.78 57.65
N LYS A 393 -7.46 -1.07 58.10
CA LYS A 393 -8.73 -0.95 57.36
C LYS A 393 -8.56 -0.24 56.02
N LYS A 394 -7.86 0.92 55.99
CA LYS A 394 -7.64 1.69 54.75
C LYS A 394 -6.66 0.99 53.80
N ASN A 395 -5.58 0.40 54.33
CA ASN A 395 -4.58 -0.31 53.54
C ASN A 395 -5.18 -1.54 52.84
N LYS A 396 -5.96 -2.36 53.56
CA LYS A 396 -6.63 -3.53 52.98
C LYS A 396 -7.52 -3.11 51.79
N LYS A 397 -8.38 -2.11 51.98
CA LYS A 397 -9.28 -1.63 50.94
C LYS A 397 -8.56 -1.07 49.71
N PHE A 398 -7.60 -0.16 49.91
CA PHE A 398 -6.87 0.45 48.79
C PHE A 398 -5.98 -0.56 48.07
N SER A 399 -5.42 -1.54 48.79
CA SER A 399 -4.68 -2.66 48.19
C SER A 399 -5.60 -3.58 47.36
N GLU A 400 -6.81 -3.87 47.84
CA GLU A 400 -7.81 -4.64 47.09
C GLU A 400 -8.23 -3.90 45.82
N ARG A 401 -8.56 -2.60 45.90
CA ARG A 401 -8.93 -1.79 44.73
C ARG A 401 -7.79 -1.67 43.72
N LYS A 402 -6.55 -1.47 44.18
CA LYS A 402 -5.34 -1.48 43.35
C LYS A 402 -5.19 -2.81 42.59
N ARG A 403 -5.34 -3.94 43.28
CA ARG A 403 -5.23 -5.28 42.67
C ARG A 403 -6.31 -5.49 41.61
N LEU A 404 -7.54 -5.07 41.89
CA LEU A 404 -8.68 -5.16 40.98
C LEU A 404 -8.47 -4.29 39.73
N LEU A 405 -8.00 -3.04 39.88
CA LEU A 405 -7.66 -2.16 38.75
C LEU A 405 -6.52 -2.73 37.89
N GLN A 406 -5.49 -3.34 38.49
CA GLN A 406 -4.40 -3.99 37.76
C GLN A 406 -4.90 -5.20 36.95
N GLN A 407 -5.77 -6.03 37.52
CA GLN A 407 -6.38 -7.15 36.81
C GLN A 407 -7.26 -6.66 35.64
N ARG A 408 -8.01 -5.58 35.85
CA ARG A 408 -8.85 -4.96 34.81
C ARG A 408 -8.05 -4.36 33.67
N LEU A 409 -7.01 -3.59 33.96
CA LEU A 409 -6.11 -3.05 32.93
C LEU A 409 -5.52 -4.17 32.07
N SER A 410 -5.07 -5.27 32.69
CA SER A 410 -4.57 -6.44 31.97
C SER A 410 -5.63 -7.05 31.04
N LEU A 411 -6.89 -7.15 31.46
CA LEU A 411 -7.99 -7.65 30.63
C LEU A 411 -8.34 -6.69 29.47
N LEU A 412 -8.35 -5.38 29.72
CA LEU A 412 -8.59 -4.37 28.69
C LEU A 412 -7.48 -4.38 27.63
N GLU A 413 -6.22 -4.42 28.07
CA GLU A 413 -5.07 -4.51 27.16
C GLU A 413 -5.15 -5.77 26.30
N LYS A 414 -5.51 -6.92 26.88
CA LYS A 414 -5.75 -8.15 26.13
C LYS A 414 -6.85 -7.98 25.09
N ARG A 415 -8.01 -7.43 25.46
CA ARG A 415 -9.11 -7.19 24.52
C ARG A 415 -8.75 -6.22 23.39
N ILE A 416 -8.03 -5.13 23.69
CA ILE A 416 -7.55 -4.19 22.67
C ILE A 416 -6.60 -4.89 21.70
N ASN A 417 -5.68 -5.70 22.22
CA ASN A 417 -4.74 -6.46 21.40
C ASN A 417 -5.46 -7.52 20.57
N GLU A 418 -6.42 -8.25 21.12
CA GLU A 418 -7.24 -9.24 20.39
C GLU A 418 -8.01 -8.60 19.24
N ILE A 419 -8.63 -7.43 19.45
CA ILE A 419 -9.31 -6.68 18.37
C ILE A 419 -8.30 -6.23 17.31
N GLY A 420 -7.13 -5.73 17.74
CA GLY A 420 -6.05 -5.34 16.83
C GLY A 420 -5.49 -6.52 16.02
N ASP A 421 -5.31 -7.68 16.65
CA ASP A 421 -4.81 -8.90 16.02
C ASP A 421 -5.84 -9.46 15.03
N ALA A 422 -7.13 -9.46 15.39
CA ALA A 422 -8.21 -9.86 14.49
C ALA A 422 -8.32 -8.94 13.26
N ASP A 423 -8.20 -7.62 13.45
CA ASP A 423 -8.16 -6.65 12.34
C ASP A 423 -6.93 -6.87 11.44
N ILE A 424 -5.79 -7.28 12.01
CA ILE A 424 -4.60 -7.60 11.23
C ILE A 424 -4.72 -8.92 10.48
N ILE A 425 -5.38 -9.93 11.06
CA ILE A 425 -5.70 -11.18 10.36
C ILE A 425 -6.62 -10.86 9.16
N GLU A 426 -7.67 -10.07 9.37
CA GLU A 426 -8.58 -9.63 8.29
C GLU A 426 -7.84 -8.83 7.21
N LYS A 427 -6.91 -7.95 7.61
CA LYS A 427 -6.05 -7.21 6.67
C LYS A 427 -5.08 -8.12 5.91
N LYS A 428 -4.49 -9.13 6.55
CA LYS A 428 -3.62 -10.14 5.89
C LYS A 428 -4.42 -10.96 4.88
N GLU A 429 -5.64 -11.38 5.23
CA GLU A 429 -6.54 -12.06 4.29
C GLU A 429 -6.90 -11.14 3.11
N ARG A 430 -7.25 -9.88 3.38
CA ARG A 430 -7.51 -8.89 2.34
C ARG A 430 -6.29 -8.64 1.45
N GLU A 431 -5.09 -8.59 2.02
CA GLU A 431 -3.84 -8.48 1.26
C GLU A 431 -3.67 -9.66 0.29
N THR A 432 -3.86 -10.90 0.77
CA THR A 432 -3.76 -12.09 -0.08
C THR A 432 -4.84 -12.11 -1.18
N SER A 433 -6.06 -11.68 -0.86
CA SER A 433 -7.15 -11.55 -1.84
C SER A 433 -6.82 -10.51 -2.91
N LEU A 434 -6.39 -9.31 -2.51
CA LEU A 434 -5.98 -8.24 -3.44
C LEU A 434 -4.83 -8.69 -4.34
N ARG A 435 -3.86 -9.43 -3.82
CA ARG A 435 -2.77 -10.03 -4.62
C ARG A 435 -3.30 -11.02 -5.67
N LYS A 436 -4.31 -11.84 -5.35
CA LYS A 436 -4.97 -12.75 -6.29
C LYS A 436 -5.77 -11.97 -7.35
N GLU A 437 -6.55 -10.97 -6.95
CA GLU A 437 -7.32 -10.12 -7.85
C GLU A 437 -6.42 -9.38 -8.85
N ILE A 438 -5.35 -8.74 -8.37
CA ILE A 438 -4.34 -8.06 -9.20
C ILE A 438 -3.74 -9.02 -10.21
N ARG A 439 -3.47 -10.27 -9.82
CA ARG A 439 -2.94 -11.30 -10.72
C ARG A 439 -3.93 -11.65 -11.83
N ILE A 440 -5.21 -11.81 -11.49
CA ILE A 440 -6.28 -12.10 -12.46
C ILE A 440 -6.41 -10.93 -13.44
N ILE A 441 -6.45 -9.69 -12.94
CA ILE A 441 -6.56 -8.48 -13.77
C ILE A 441 -5.36 -8.36 -14.71
N ARG A 442 -4.12 -8.62 -14.23
CA ARG A 442 -2.92 -8.63 -15.08
C ARG A 442 -3.01 -9.64 -16.22
N ARG A 443 -3.49 -10.86 -15.94
CA ARG A 443 -3.69 -11.88 -17.00
C ARG A 443 -4.76 -11.46 -18.00
N GLN A 444 -5.85 -10.85 -17.53
CA GLN A 444 -6.91 -10.32 -18.41
C GLN A 444 -6.38 -9.19 -19.29
N LEU A 445 -5.62 -8.25 -18.73
CA LEU A 445 -4.97 -7.17 -19.47
C LEU A 445 -4.04 -7.71 -20.55
N PHE A 446 -3.20 -8.69 -20.22
CA PHE A 446 -2.30 -9.31 -21.19
C PHE A 446 -3.06 -9.90 -22.40
N LYS A 447 -4.13 -10.68 -22.16
CA LYS A 447 -4.97 -11.23 -23.24
C LYS A 447 -5.66 -10.15 -24.07
N LEU A 448 -6.08 -9.06 -23.43
CA LEU A 448 -6.68 -7.92 -24.14
C LEU A 448 -5.64 -7.18 -24.99
N GLU A 449 -4.42 -7.00 -24.48
CA GLU A 449 -3.30 -6.36 -25.19
C GLU A 449 -2.85 -7.19 -26.40
N GLU A 450 -2.79 -8.53 -26.28
CA GLU A 450 -2.55 -9.43 -27.42
C GLU A 450 -3.64 -9.28 -28.49
N ARG A 451 -4.92 -9.34 -28.11
CA ARG A 451 -6.03 -9.17 -29.05
C ARG A 451 -6.02 -7.78 -29.70
N PHE A 452 -5.69 -6.75 -28.93
CA PHE A 452 -5.53 -5.39 -29.43
C PHE A 452 -4.42 -5.31 -30.48
N GLY A 453 -3.27 -5.95 -30.24
CA GLY A 453 -2.18 -6.06 -31.21
C GLY A 453 -2.59 -6.75 -32.51
N SER A 454 -3.29 -7.89 -32.41
CA SER A 454 -3.82 -8.64 -33.57
C SER A 454 -4.76 -7.77 -34.41
N LEU A 455 -5.75 -7.14 -33.79
CA LEU A 455 -6.71 -6.25 -34.46
C LEU A 455 -6.01 -5.06 -35.12
N ASN A 456 -4.97 -4.51 -34.48
CA ASN A 456 -4.18 -3.42 -35.06
C ASN A 456 -3.40 -3.88 -36.29
N GLY A 457 -2.88 -5.12 -36.28
CA GLY A 457 -2.27 -5.77 -37.44
C GLY A 457 -3.24 -5.95 -38.60
N GLU A 458 -4.45 -6.45 -38.32
CA GLU A 458 -5.53 -6.60 -39.31
C GLU A 458 -5.94 -5.25 -39.91
N ILE A 459 -6.13 -4.23 -39.06
CA ILE A 459 -6.43 -2.86 -39.52
C ILE A 459 -5.35 -2.35 -40.47
N ASN A 460 -4.07 -2.53 -40.13
CA ASN A 460 -2.96 -2.11 -40.96
C ASN A 460 -2.89 -2.89 -42.29
N TYR A 461 -3.24 -4.18 -42.27
CA TYR A 461 -3.37 -4.99 -43.48
C TYR A 461 -4.49 -4.48 -44.40
N PHE A 462 -5.70 -4.26 -43.85
CA PHE A 462 -6.82 -3.72 -44.62
C PHE A 462 -6.51 -2.33 -45.19
N LYS A 463 -5.86 -1.45 -44.41
CA LYS A 463 -5.37 -0.15 -44.91
C LYS A 463 -4.45 -0.29 -46.12
N ARG A 464 -3.48 -1.21 -46.07
CA ARG A 464 -2.56 -1.44 -47.20
C ARG A 464 -3.31 -1.91 -48.44
N ILE A 465 -4.20 -2.90 -48.32
CA ILE A 465 -4.93 -3.45 -49.47
C ILE A 465 -5.92 -2.45 -50.04
N ILE A 466 -6.63 -1.69 -49.19
CA ILE A 466 -7.53 -0.62 -49.64
C ILE A 466 -6.73 0.42 -50.45
N ASN A 467 -5.54 0.81 -49.98
CA ASN A 467 -4.69 1.77 -50.69
C ASN A 467 -4.14 1.22 -52.02
N GLN A 468 -3.85 -0.08 -52.10
CA GLN A 468 -3.33 -0.73 -53.31
C GLN A 468 -4.41 -1.05 -54.35
N SER A 469 -5.68 -1.16 -53.96
CA SER A 469 -6.76 -1.54 -54.87
C SER A 469 -7.16 -0.37 -55.78
N LYS A 470 -7.15 -0.59 -57.11
CA LYS A 470 -7.60 0.41 -58.09
C LYS A 470 -9.12 0.36 -58.35
N ASP A 471 -9.78 -0.74 -58.01
CA ASP A 471 -11.22 -0.97 -58.19
C ASP A 471 -12.04 -0.35 -57.04
N VAL A 472 -12.98 0.54 -57.40
CA VAL A 472 -13.86 1.26 -56.46
C VAL A 472 -14.83 0.31 -55.75
N GLY A 473 -15.42 -0.66 -56.44
CA GLY A 473 -16.34 -1.64 -55.85
C GLY A 473 -15.64 -2.52 -54.82
N ARG A 474 -14.46 -3.03 -55.17
CA ARG A 474 -13.62 -3.82 -54.25
C ARG A 474 -13.15 -3.00 -53.04
N LYS A 475 -12.80 -1.71 -53.22
CA LYS A 475 -12.49 -0.78 -52.12
C LYS A 475 -13.66 -0.63 -51.15
N VAL A 476 -14.88 -0.40 -51.64
CA VAL A 476 -16.07 -0.22 -50.79
C VAL A 476 -16.35 -1.47 -49.94
N VAL A 477 -16.22 -2.66 -50.53
CA VAL A 477 -16.38 -3.94 -49.80
C VAL A 477 -15.33 -4.10 -48.70
N LEU A 478 -14.07 -3.79 -48.98
CA LEU A 478 -12.97 -3.84 -48.01
C LEU A 478 -13.15 -2.81 -46.87
N ILE A 479 -13.61 -1.60 -47.19
CA ILE A 479 -13.93 -0.57 -46.19
C ILE A 479 -15.05 -1.05 -45.28
N ARG A 480 -16.14 -1.63 -45.82
CA ARG A 480 -17.22 -2.20 -45.01
C ARG A 480 -16.72 -3.31 -44.07
N ARG A 481 -15.87 -4.22 -44.56
CA ARG A 481 -15.24 -5.26 -43.71
C ARG A 481 -14.35 -4.66 -42.62
N SER A 482 -13.56 -3.64 -42.92
CA SER A 482 -12.70 -2.98 -41.92
C SER A 482 -13.48 -2.29 -40.80
N LYS A 483 -14.69 -1.77 -41.07
CA LYS A 483 -15.51 -1.10 -40.04
C LYS A 483 -15.84 -2.03 -38.85
N GLY A 484 -16.08 -3.32 -39.12
CA GLY A 484 -16.32 -4.31 -38.07
C GLY A 484 -15.11 -4.47 -37.14
N ILE A 485 -13.91 -4.61 -37.73
CA ILE A 485 -12.63 -4.76 -37.02
C ILE A 485 -12.30 -3.50 -36.21
N TYR A 486 -12.52 -2.31 -36.79
CA TYR A 486 -12.38 -1.03 -36.08
C TYR A 486 -13.30 -0.92 -34.87
N SER A 487 -14.57 -1.35 -35.00
CA SER A 487 -15.51 -1.32 -33.89
C SER A 487 -15.11 -2.27 -32.75
N GLU A 488 -14.54 -3.43 -33.07
CA GLU A 488 -13.98 -4.35 -32.07
C GLU A 488 -12.73 -3.77 -31.42
N TRP A 489 -11.84 -3.17 -32.20
CA TRP A 489 -10.64 -2.51 -31.71
C TRP A 489 -10.96 -1.41 -30.69
N GLU A 490 -11.97 -0.56 -30.98
CA GLU A 490 -12.42 0.50 -30.07
C GLU A 490 -13.01 -0.08 -28.77
N LYS A 491 -13.78 -1.17 -28.86
CA LYS A 491 -14.32 -1.89 -27.68
C LYS A 491 -13.19 -2.46 -26.81
N VAL A 492 -12.21 -3.13 -27.42
CA VAL A 492 -11.05 -3.69 -26.71
C VAL A 492 -10.22 -2.56 -26.08
N ARG A 493 -10.01 -1.44 -26.79
CA ARG A 493 -9.31 -0.25 -26.26
C ARG A 493 -9.97 0.27 -24.98
N LYS A 494 -11.29 0.47 -25.00
CA LYS A 494 -12.06 0.93 -23.83
C LYS A 494 -11.92 -0.03 -22.64
N LEU A 495 -12.02 -1.34 -22.90
CA LEU A 495 -11.84 -2.38 -21.87
C LEU A 495 -10.42 -2.38 -21.28
N ILE A 496 -9.39 -2.16 -22.10
CA ILE A 496 -8.00 -2.05 -21.62
C ILE A 496 -7.85 -0.86 -20.67
N VAL A 497 -8.39 0.31 -21.03
CA VAL A 497 -8.35 1.52 -20.19
C VAL A 497 -9.04 1.28 -18.85
N GLU A 498 -10.27 0.75 -18.89
CA GLU A 498 -11.04 0.42 -17.68
C GLU A 498 -10.27 -0.56 -16.77
N LYS A 499 -9.70 -1.62 -17.34
CA LYS A 499 -8.92 -2.62 -16.58
C LYS A 499 -7.62 -2.04 -16.03
N LYS A 500 -6.97 -1.10 -16.72
CA LYS A 500 -5.77 -0.38 -16.22
C LYS A 500 -6.14 0.52 -15.04
N GLU A 501 -7.27 1.21 -15.08
CA GLU A 501 -7.76 1.99 -13.94
C GLU A 501 -8.07 1.11 -12.73
N ILE A 502 -8.81 0.01 -12.93
CA ILE A 502 -9.12 -0.95 -11.85
C ILE A 502 -7.82 -1.51 -11.26
N LEU A 503 -6.84 -1.87 -12.09
CA LEU A 503 -5.53 -2.35 -11.64
C LEU A 503 -4.82 -1.28 -10.77
N GLY A 504 -4.86 -0.01 -11.19
CA GLY A 504 -4.30 1.11 -10.44
C GLY A 504 -4.94 1.25 -9.05
N ARG A 505 -6.27 1.30 -8.97
CA ARG A 505 -7.01 1.39 -7.70
C ARG A 505 -6.70 0.22 -6.77
N LYS A 506 -6.63 -1.00 -7.30
CA LYS A 506 -6.32 -2.21 -6.52
C LYS A 506 -4.87 -2.23 -6.02
N LYS A 507 -3.91 -1.69 -6.77
CA LYS A 507 -2.52 -1.53 -6.31
C LYS A 507 -2.41 -0.56 -5.15
N VAL A 508 -3.07 0.61 -5.22
CA VAL A 508 -3.10 1.58 -4.12
C VAL A 508 -3.70 0.93 -2.87
N ALA A 509 -4.83 0.24 -3.00
CA ALA A 509 -5.45 -0.48 -1.88
C ALA A 509 -4.52 -1.56 -1.30
N LEU A 510 -3.74 -2.26 -2.13
CA LEU A 510 -2.75 -3.24 -1.67
C LEU A 510 -1.64 -2.55 -0.87
N GLU A 511 -1.09 -1.44 -1.37
CA GLU A 511 -0.04 -0.67 -0.69
C GLU A 511 -0.51 -0.14 0.67
N GLU A 512 -1.71 0.43 0.74
CA GLU A 512 -2.31 0.92 1.98
C GLU A 512 -2.47 -0.20 3.02
N VAL A 513 -3.01 -1.36 2.61
CA VAL A 513 -3.20 -2.51 3.51
C VAL A 513 -1.85 -3.05 3.99
N THR A 514 -0.88 -3.23 3.09
CA THR A 514 0.46 -3.68 3.46
C THR A 514 1.15 -2.71 4.41
N GLU A 515 1.00 -1.39 4.21
CA GLU A 515 1.57 -0.39 5.11
C GLU A 515 0.91 -0.38 6.49
N LYS A 516 -0.41 -0.59 6.56
CA LYS A 516 -1.12 -0.76 7.85
C LYS A 516 -0.63 -2.00 8.61
N ILE A 517 -0.39 -3.11 7.91
CA ILE A 517 0.18 -4.33 8.53
C ILE A 517 1.58 -4.04 9.08
N ILE A 518 2.44 -3.39 8.30
CA ILE A 518 3.81 -3.04 8.73
C ILE A 518 3.77 -2.12 9.96
N ARG A 519 2.96 -1.05 9.95
CA ARG A 519 2.83 -0.12 11.08
C ARG A 519 2.39 -0.82 12.37
N HIS A 520 1.44 -1.72 12.28
CA HIS A 520 0.99 -2.47 13.46
C HIS A 520 2.10 -3.35 14.07
N GLU A 521 2.88 -4.03 13.23
CA GLU A 521 4.04 -4.81 13.70
C GLU A 521 5.14 -3.89 14.27
N GLU A 522 5.31 -2.67 13.73
CA GLU A 522 6.20 -1.64 14.29
C GLU A 522 5.74 -1.13 15.67
N GLU A 523 4.44 -0.87 15.84
CA GLU A 523 3.86 -0.46 17.12
C GLU A 523 4.03 -1.54 18.21
N LYS A 524 3.89 -2.82 17.85
CA LYS A 524 4.20 -3.95 18.76
C LYS A 524 5.64 -3.92 19.23
N VAL A 525 6.57 -3.68 18.31
CA VAL A 525 8.00 -3.52 18.65
C VAL A 525 8.22 -2.33 19.56
N GLU A 526 7.60 -1.17 19.27
CA GLU A 526 7.75 0.03 20.08
C GLU A 526 7.21 -0.15 21.51
N LYS A 527 6.04 -0.78 21.67
CA LYS A 527 5.46 -1.12 22.98
C LYS A 527 6.38 -2.02 23.79
N LEU A 528 6.93 -3.07 23.16
CA LEU A 528 7.87 -3.98 23.81
C LEU A 528 9.19 -3.30 24.19
N LEU A 529 9.70 -2.36 23.37
CA LEU A 529 10.87 -1.56 23.70
C LEU A 529 10.62 -0.64 24.91
N LYS A 530 9.46 0.02 24.98
CA LYS A 530 9.07 0.83 26.16
C LYS A 530 8.94 -0.02 27.41
N GLN A 531 8.37 -1.22 27.32
CA GLN A 531 8.32 -2.17 28.44
C GLN A 531 9.71 -2.61 28.88
N LYS A 532 10.59 -2.91 27.92
CA LYS A 532 12.00 -3.25 28.18
C LYS A 532 12.70 -2.14 28.97
N GLU A 533 12.58 -0.88 28.54
CA GLU A 533 13.17 0.26 29.24
C GLU A 533 12.63 0.43 30.67
N LYS A 534 11.31 0.27 30.87
CA LYS A 534 10.70 0.35 32.22
C LYS A 534 11.31 -0.70 33.16
N ILE A 535 11.42 -1.95 32.69
CA ILE A 535 12.01 -3.06 33.45
C ILE A 535 13.50 -2.81 33.74
N GLU A 536 14.26 -2.30 32.77
CA GLU A 536 15.68 -1.97 32.96
C GLU A 536 15.88 -0.82 33.96
N LYS A 537 15.03 0.21 33.94
CA LYS A 537 15.03 1.29 34.93
C LYS A 537 14.71 0.76 36.34
N GLU A 538 13.75 -0.15 36.46
CA GLU A 538 13.40 -0.77 37.75
C GLU A 538 14.55 -1.66 38.27
N LYS A 539 15.19 -2.44 37.40
CA LYS A 539 16.39 -3.22 37.71
C LYS A 539 17.54 -2.32 38.19
N LYS A 540 17.78 -1.18 37.54
CA LYS A 540 18.76 -0.15 37.95
C LYS A 540 18.43 0.45 39.32
N ARG A 541 17.15 0.73 39.61
CA ARG A 541 16.70 1.22 40.93
C ARG A 541 16.96 0.20 42.04
N LEU A 542 16.68 -1.09 41.79
CA LEU A 542 16.95 -2.17 42.73
C LEU A 542 18.46 -2.30 43.03
N THR A 543 19.31 -2.19 42.01
CA THR A 543 20.78 -2.22 42.18
C THR A 543 21.32 -1.01 42.94
N LYS A 544 20.76 0.20 42.72
CA LYS A 544 21.12 1.38 43.53
C LYS A 544 20.73 1.20 45.01
N ARG A 545 19.57 0.62 45.30
CA ARG A 545 19.12 0.32 46.67
C ARG A 545 19.93 -0.78 47.37
N GLU A 546 20.68 -1.61 46.64
CA GLU A 546 21.65 -2.57 47.21
C GLU A 546 22.91 -1.88 47.76
N LYS A 547 23.27 -0.69 47.26
CA LYS A 547 24.48 0.04 47.65
C LYS A 547 24.33 0.92 48.91
N ILE A 548 23.11 1.09 49.43
CA ILE A 548 22.87 1.90 50.64
C ILE A 548 23.37 1.10 51.86
N LYS A 549 24.53 1.50 52.40
CA LYS A 549 25.07 0.98 53.67
C LYS A 549 24.11 1.36 54.81
N VAL A 550 23.78 0.38 55.65
CA VAL A 550 23.06 0.63 56.90
C VAL A 550 24.06 1.25 57.88
N CYS A 551 23.83 2.48 58.34
CA CYS A 551 24.61 3.06 59.42
C CYS A 551 24.44 2.23 60.70
N SER A 552 25.49 1.54 61.11
CA SER A 552 25.60 0.95 62.44
C SER A 552 25.81 2.09 63.44
N LYS A 553 24.75 2.55 64.11
CA LYS A 553 24.93 3.36 65.32
C LYS A 553 25.38 2.41 66.44
N ASN A 554 26.55 2.72 67.01
CA ASN A 554 27.17 1.98 68.11
C ASN A 554 26.36 2.19 69.39
N LYS A 555 25.52 1.19 69.73
CA LYS A 555 24.91 0.82 71.03
C LYS A 555 23.60 0.06 70.75
N MET A 556 23.71 -1.22 70.38
CA MET A 556 22.56 -2.13 70.25
C MET A 556 22.89 -3.48 70.89
N SER A 557 21.88 -4.11 71.51
CA SER A 557 21.98 -5.44 72.10
C SER A 557 22.31 -6.52 71.05
N GLU A 558 22.93 -7.62 71.48
CA GLU A 558 23.29 -8.77 70.62
C GLU A 558 22.07 -9.38 69.90
N LYS A 559 20.92 -9.45 70.60
CA LYS A 559 19.64 -9.94 70.05
C LYS A 559 19.10 -9.02 68.95
N ASP A 560 19.19 -7.70 69.13
CA ASP A 560 18.73 -6.73 68.12
C ASP A 560 19.64 -6.72 66.90
N LYS A 561 20.96 -6.88 67.08
CA LYS A 561 21.92 -7.07 65.98
C LYS A 561 21.56 -8.30 65.14
N GLN A 562 21.27 -9.45 65.77
CA GLN A 562 20.87 -10.68 65.05
C GLN A 562 19.53 -10.51 64.32
N LYS A 563 18.53 -9.89 64.95
CA LYS A 563 17.22 -9.61 64.35
C LYS A 563 17.34 -8.68 63.13
N ILE A 564 18.20 -7.66 63.21
CA ILE A 564 18.50 -6.76 62.09
C ILE A 564 19.27 -7.50 60.97
N LYS A 565 20.22 -8.37 61.31
CA LYS A 565 20.97 -9.20 60.34
C LYS A 565 20.04 -10.10 59.52
N SER A 566 19.13 -10.84 60.17
CA SER A 566 18.16 -11.71 59.50
C SER A 566 17.14 -10.93 58.66
N MET A 567 16.74 -9.73 59.13
CA MET A 567 15.88 -8.83 58.37
C MET A 567 16.59 -8.23 57.13
N ILE A 568 17.90 -7.98 57.21
CA ILE A 568 18.72 -7.56 56.06
C ILE A 568 18.88 -8.71 55.06
N GLU A 569 19.15 -9.93 55.52
CA GLU A 569 19.29 -11.12 54.68
C GLU A 569 18.00 -11.49 53.95
N SER A 570 16.86 -11.49 54.64
CA SER A 570 15.55 -11.70 54.02
C SER A 570 15.26 -10.62 52.96
N ARG A 571 15.55 -9.35 53.25
CA ARG A 571 15.45 -8.26 52.26
C ARG A 571 16.37 -8.46 51.06
N LYS A 572 17.60 -8.94 51.25
CA LYS A 572 18.53 -9.29 50.16
C LYS A 572 17.97 -10.45 49.30
N ARG A 573 17.46 -11.52 49.93
CA ARG A 573 16.83 -12.66 49.21
C ARG A 573 15.61 -12.22 48.40
N ILE A 574 14.70 -11.44 48.97
CA ILE A 574 13.51 -10.91 48.27
C ILE A 574 13.91 -10.05 47.06
N ARG A 575 14.94 -9.21 47.19
CA ARG A 575 15.45 -8.39 46.07
C ARG A 575 16.09 -9.25 44.99
N HIS A 576 16.88 -10.26 45.37
CA HIS A 576 17.49 -11.20 44.44
C HIS A 576 16.44 -11.95 43.61
N MET A 577 15.40 -12.49 44.27
CA MET A 577 14.27 -13.13 43.59
C MET A 577 13.54 -12.17 42.64
N LYS A 578 13.30 -10.91 43.06
CA LYS A 578 12.74 -9.89 42.15
C LYS A 578 13.64 -9.63 40.93
N LYS A 579 14.95 -9.57 41.10
CA LYS A 579 15.94 -9.34 40.02
C LYS A 579 15.96 -10.51 39.04
N GLN A 580 15.91 -11.75 39.51
CA GLN A 580 15.76 -12.95 38.67
C GLN A 580 14.43 -12.93 37.90
N GLY A 581 13.32 -12.59 38.56
CA GLY A 581 12.02 -12.45 37.90
C GLY A 581 12.00 -11.37 36.80
N LEU A 582 12.68 -10.24 37.01
CA LEU A 582 12.85 -9.20 35.99
C LEU A 582 13.74 -9.66 34.83
N ASN A 583 14.81 -10.42 35.08
CA ASN A 583 15.66 -11.01 34.04
C ASN A 583 14.88 -11.99 33.16
N ALA A 584 14.08 -12.87 33.76
CA ALA A 584 13.24 -13.80 33.00
C ALA A 584 12.24 -13.06 32.08
N LYS A 585 11.64 -11.96 32.57
CA LYS A 585 10.77 -11.09 31.75
C LYS A 585 11.54 -10.43 30.60
N LEU A 586 12.75 -9.92 30.86
CA LEU A 586 13.63 -9.32 29.85
C LEU A 586 13.99 -10.31 28.73
N ASN A 587 14.34 -11.55 29.09
CA ASN A 587 14.66 -12.60 28.12
C ASN A 587 13.46 -12.97 27.24
N ARG A 588 12.25 -13.07 27.82
CA ARG A 588 11.01 -13.27 27.04
C ARG A 588 10.75 -12.13 26.06
N ILE A 589 10.89 -10.88 26.50
CA ILE A 589 10.73 -9.70 25.63
C ILE A 589 11.77 -9.72 24.51
N HIS A 590 13.02 -10.10 24.80
CA HIS A 590 14.09 -10.18 23.79
C HIS A 590 13.77 -11.19 22.69
N TYR A 591 13.33 -12.39 23.07
CA TYR A 591 12.93 -13.44 22.12
C TYR A 591 11.78 -13.00 21.21
N VAL A 592 10.73 -12.40 21.78
CA VAL A 592 9.58 -11.88 21.01
C VAL A 592 10.01 -10.75 20.07
N LEU A 593 10.86 -9.82 20.53
CA LEU A 593 11.39 -8.74 19.70
C LEU A 593 12.21 -9.26 18.52
N GLN A 594 13.01 -10.31 18.72
CA GLN A 594 13.79 -10.93 17.65
C GLN A 594 12.88 -11.52 16.56
N GLY A 595 11.80 -12.22 16.96
CA GLY A 595 10.79 -12.74 16.04
C GLY A 595 10.08 -11.65 15.25
N LEU A 596 9.60 -10.59 15.92
CA LEU A 596 8.92 -9.46 15.26
C LEU A 596 9.84 -8.71 14.29
N ARG A 597 11.11 -8.49 14.66
CA ARG A 597 12.10 -7.86 13.78
C ARG A 597 12.36 -8.69 12.52
N LYS A 598 12.40 -10.02 12.66
CA LYS A 598 12.54 -10.94 11.51
C LYS A 598 11.35 -10.77 10.56
N ASN A 599 10.11 -10.84 11.07
CA ASN A 599 8.87 -10.65 10.30
C ASN A 599 8.83 -9.30 9.59
N LEU A 600 9.17 -8.20 10.27
CA LEU A 600 9.23 -6.86 9.69
C LEU A 600 10.26 -6.76 8.55
N SER A 601 11.44 -7.37 8.75
CA SER A 601 12.46 -7.43 7.70
C SER A 601 11.95 -8.19 6.47
N GLU A 602 11.23 -9.30 6.66
CA GLU A 602 10.63 -10.09 5.57
C GLU A 602 9.57 -9.30 4.79
N LEU A 603 8.65 -8.63 5.49
CA LEU A 603 7.62 -7.77 4.88
C LEU A 603 8.25 -6.63 4.06
N ARG A 604 9.24 -5.92 4.64
CA ARG A 604 9.96 -4.83 3.96
C ARG A 604 10.75 -5.33 2.75
N MET A 605 11.43 -6.46 2.88
CA MET A 605 12.16 -7.08 1.77
C MET A 605 11.24 -7.45 0.61
N THR A 606 10.10 -8.05 0.92
CA THR A 606 9.08 -8.44 -0.07
C THR A 606 8.52 -7.20 -0.78
N LYS A 607 8.17 -6.15 -0.04
CA LYS A 607 7.72 -4.86 -0.59
C LYS A 607 8.77 -4.27 -1.55
N ASN A 608 10.03 -4.19 -1.11
CA ASN A 608 11.13 -3.64 -1.88
C ASN A 608 11.40 -4.42 -3.18
N PHE A 609 11.24 -5.74 -3.16
CA PHE A 609 11.39 -6.58 -4.35
C PHE A 609 10.36 -6.26 -5.42
N TRP A 610 9.09 -6.13 -5.05
CA TRP A 610 8.03 -5.81 -6.02
C TRP A 610 8.20 -4.41 -6.60
N ILE A 611 8.56 -3.42 -5.77
CA ILE A 611 8.87 -2.05 -6.22
C ILE A 611 10.05 -2.07 -7.20
N ALA A 612 11.13 -2.78 -6.86
CA ALA A 612 12.31 -2.87 -7.72
C ALA A 612 11.99 -3.53 -9.07
N ARG A 613 11.21 -4.63 -9.04
CA ARG A 613 10.76 -5.34 -10.24
C ARG A 613 9.94 -4.45 -11.17
N GLU A 614 8.95 -3.75 -10.62
CA GLU A 614 8.05 -2.89 -11.39
C GLU A 614 8.79 -1.68 -11.97
N SER A 615 9.65 -1.06 -11.16
CA SER A 615 10.50 0.05 -11.60
C SER A 615 11.43 -0.35 -12.74
N PHE A 616 11.98 -1.56 -12.70
CA PHE A 616 12.80 -2.13 -13.76
C PHE A 616 11.96 -2.45 -15.01
N SER A 617 10.81 -3.12 -14.86
CA SER A 617 9.91 -3.46 -15.97
C SER A 617 9.40 -2.26 -16.75
N LEU A 618 8.98 -1.20 -16.07
CA LEU A 618 8.58 0.04 -16.73
C LEU A 618 9.71 0.61 -17.62
N LYS A 619 10.95 0.58 -17.14
CA LYS A 619 12.10 1.09 -17.89
C LYS A 619 12.59 0.16 -19.00
N ALA A 620 12.49 -1.16 -18.79
CA ALA A 620 12.75 -2.14 -19.83
C ALA A 620 11.77 -2.00 -21.01
N HIS A 621 10.46 -1.91 -20.75
CA HIS A 621 9.47 -1.69 -21.80
C HIS A 621 9.61 -0.32 -22.48
N SER A 622 9.94 0.73 -21.72
CA SER A 622 10.21 2.05 -22.31
C SER A 622 11.38 1.97 -23.30
N LEU A 623 12.44 1.23 -22.97
CA LEU A 623 13.60 1.04 -23.85
C LEU A 623 13.20 0.27 -25.12
N GLU A 624 12.38 -0.75 -24.99
CA GLU A 624 11.88 -1.56 -26.11
C GLU A 624 11.02 -0.72 -27.07
N HIS A 625 10.08 0.06 -26.55
CA HIS A 625 9.26 0.96 -27.37
C HIS A 625 10.07 2.04 -28.09
N ILE A 626 11.15 2.54 -27.48
CA ILE A 626 12.06 3.49 -28.14
C ILE A 626 12.77 2.83 -29.31
N LYS A 627 13.20 1.58 -29.15
CA LYS A 627 13.83 0.80 -30.23
C LYS A 627 12.87 0.54 -31.38
N GLU A 628 11.64 0.12 -31.07
CA GLU A 628 10.58 -0.06 -32.07
C GLU A 628 10.29 1.24 -32.83
N LYS A 629 10.17 2.37 -32.11
CA LYS A 629 9.93 3.68 -32.73
C LYS A 629 11.12 4.13 -33.58
N LYS A 630 12.35 3.85 -33.15
CA LYS A 630 13.58 4.12 -33.92
C LYS A 630 13.58 3.31 -35.22
N GLU A 631 13.32 2.00 -35.15
CA GLU A 631 13.26 1.13 -36.32
C GLU A 631 12.16 1.57 -37.30
N PHE A 632 10.99 1.97 -36.78
CA PHE A 632 9.91 2.53 -37.58
C PHE A 632 10.33 3.81 -38.31
N LEU A 633 10.95 4.78 -37.60
CA LEU A 633 11.42 6.02 -38.21
C LEU A 633 12.52 5.78 -39.23
N THR A 634 13.47 4.88 -38.97
CA THR A 634 14.51 4.51 -39.95
C THR A 634 13.90 3.96 -41.24
N LYS A 635 12.91 3.05 -41.12
CA LYS A 635 12.19 2.52 -42.29
C LYS A 635 11.40 3.61 -43.01
N LYS A 636 10.75 4.50 -42.26
CA LYS A 636 9.94 5.60 -42.83
C LYS A 636 10.82 6.59 -43.60
N ILE A 637 11.94 7.01 -43.02
CA ILE A 637 12.94 7.85 -43.67
C ILE A 637 13.43 7.18 -44.95
N GLY A 638 13.78 5.89 -44.91
CA GLY A 638 14.22 5.17 -46.11
C GLY A 638 13.16 5.08 -47.21
N ILE A 639 11.87 5.01 -46.86
CA ILE A 639 10.78 5.05 -47.85
C ILE A 639 10.67 6.46 -48.47
N GLU A 640 10.66 7.50 -47.64
CA GLU A 640 10.54 8.89 -48.08
C GLU A 640 11.77 9.34 -48.89
N GLU A 641 12.99 8.91 -48.53
CA GLU A 641 14.22 9.15 -49.30
C GLU A 641 14.17 8.46 -50.68
N ASN A 642 13.63 7.24 -50.76
CA ASN A 642 13.42 6.55 -52.03
C ASN A 642 12.34 7.22 -52.87
N GLU A 643 11.27 7.74 -52.25
CA GLU A 643 10.22 8.50 -52.94
C GLU A 643 10.76 9.83 -53.48
N LEU A 644 11.52 10.56 -52.67
CA LEU A 644 12.23 11.77 -53.09
C LEU A 644 13.18 11.47 -54.26
N ALA A 645 13.97 10.39 -54.20
CA ALA A 645 14.87 10.00 -55.27
C ALA A 645 14.13 9.62 -56.57
N LYS A 646 12.94 9.01 -56.47
CA LYS A 646 12.09 8.71 -57.63
C LYS A 646 11.51 9.97 -58.26
N GLU A 647 10.99 10.89 -57.45
CA GLU A 647 10.41 12.16 -57.94
C GLU A 647 11.48 13.06 -58.57
N LEU A 648 12.72 13.05 -58.04
CA LEU A 648 13.87 13.74 -58.66
C LEU A 648 14.32 13.14 -60.00
N ARG A 649 14.00 11.86 -60.26
CA ARG A 649 14.28 11.17 -61.54
C ARG A 649 13.07 11.16 -62.48
N GLY A 650 11.91 11.62 -62.03
CA GLY A 650 10.63 11.56 -62.74
C GLY A 650 10.42 12.72 -63.72
N ASN A 651 9.46 12.56 -64.64
CA ASN A 651 9.18 13.56 -65.68
C ASN A 651 8.30 14.71 -65.12
N ILE A 652 8.81 15.94 -65.15
CA ILE A 652 8.16 17.14 -64.56
C ILE A 652 6.76 17.39 -65.14
N ALA A 653 6.52 16.97 -66.40
CA ALA A 653 5.26 17.14 -67.13
C ALA A 653 4.03 16.51 -66.46
N ILE A 654 4.20 15.59 -65.49
CA ILE A 654 3.11 14.98 -64.72
C ILE A 654 2.47 16.01 -63.76
N PHE A 655 3.20 17.06 -63.38
CA PHE A 655 2.72 18.14 -62.52
C PHE A 655 2.27 19.33 -63.38
N ARG A 656 0.99 19.72 -63.25
CA ARG A 656 0.39 20.84 -64.01
C ARG A 656 1.07 22.21 -63.80
N SER A 657 1.98 22.34 -62.82
CA SER A 657 2.81 23.53 -62.61
C SER A 657 4.12 23.17 -61.90
N GLN A 658 5.19 23.91 -62.23
CA GLN A 658 6.52 23.76 -61.62
C GLN A 658 6.51 24.04 -60.11
N GLU A 659 5.67 24.98 -59.67
CA GLU A 659 5.45 25.30 -58.26
C GLU A 659 4.88 24.10 -57.47
N LYS A 660 3.96 23.32 -58.05
CA LYS A 660 3.42 22.12 -57.39
C LYS A 660 4.45 20.99 -57.28
N TYR A 661 5.34 20.86 -58.26
CA TYR A 661 6.45 19.91 -58.21
C TYR A 661 7.44 20.31 -57.11
N GLN A 662 7.83 21.59 -57.07
CA GLN A 662 8.76 22.13 -56.08
C GLN A 662 8.22 22.01 -54.65
N ASN A 663 6.96 22.39 -54.44
CA ASN A 663 6.28 22.25 -53.15
C ASN A 663 6.27 20.79 -52.66
N LYS A 664 6.06 19.80 -53.55
CA LYS A 664 6.11 18.39 -53.18
C LYS A 664 7.51 17.92 -52.78
N LEU A 665 8.55 18.33 -53.50
CA LEU A 665 9.95 18.04 -53.14
C LEU A 665 10.32 18.66 -51.79
N ASP A 666 9.95 19.91 -51.56
CA ASP A 666 10.26 20.63 -50.33
C ASP A 666 9.50 20.02 -49.14
N THR A 667 8.24 19.60 -49.33
CA THR A 667 7.46 18.88 -48.31
C THR A 667 8.11 17.54 -47.95
N LEU A 668 8.61 16.79 -48.93
CA LEU A 668 9.34 15.53 -48.69
C LEU A 668 10.67 15.78 -47.96
N LYS A 669 11.44 16.81 -48.35
CA LYS A 669 12.69 17.19 -47.66
C LYS A 669 12.43 17.62 -46.22
N GLU A 670 11.40 18.43 -45.98
CA GLU A 670 11.00 18.86 -44.64
C GLU A 670 10.55 17.67 -43.78
N SER A 671 9.74 16.75 -44.32
CA SER A 671 9.32 15.52 -43.64
C SER A 671 10.51 14.64 -43.26
N ILE A 672 11.43 14.41 -44.19
CA ILE A 672 12.68 13.66 -43.95
C ILE A 672 13.53 14.37 -42.88
N GLY A 673 13.64 15.70 -42.94
CA GLY A 673 14.33 16.54 -41.97
C GLY A 673 13.75 16.37 -40.56
N TYR A 674 12.44 16.54 -40.42
CA TYR A 674 11.71 16.36 -39.17
C TYR A 674 11.91 14.96 -38.59
N HIS A 675 11.78 13.90 -39.41
CA HIS A 675 11.98 12.53 -38.95
C HIS A 675 13.43 12.22 -38.56
N LYS A 676 14.42 12.80 -39.24
CA LYS A 676 15.84 12.70 -38.86
C LYS A 676 16.13 13.40 -37.54
N GLU A 677 15.50 14.56 -37.28
CA GLU A 677 15.61 15.25 -36.00
C GLU A 677 14.96 14.45 -34.86
N GLU A 678 13.73 13.96 -35.07
CA GLU A 678 13.03 13.10 -34.11
C GLU A 678 13.84 11.83 -33.80
N LEU A 679 14.49 11.25 -34.81
CA LEU A 679 15.38 10.10 -34.64
C LEU A 679 16.60 10.45 -33.77
N LYS A 680 17.26 11.61 -33.99
CA LYS A 680 18.36 12.09 -33.13
C LYS A 680 17.90 12.32 -31.68
N GLU A 681 16.70 12.84 -31.47
CA GLU A 681 16.14 13.00 -30.12
C GLU A 681 15.88 11.65 -29.44
N LEU A 682 15.33 10.68 -30.18
CA LEU A 682 15.10 9.33 -29.68
C LEU A 682 16.41 8.62 -29.34
N GLU A 683 17.50 8.83 -30.07
CA GLU A 683 18.81 8.28 -29.72
C GLU A 683 19.37 8.86 -28.41
N LYS A 684 19.20 10.17 -28.18
CA LYS A 684 19.56 10.81 -26.89
C LYS A 684 18.70 10.24 -25.75
N LEU A 685 17.40 10.03 -26.01
CA LEU A 685 16.46 9.48 -25.05
C LEU A 685 16.76 8.00 -24.73
N GLU A 686 17.10 7.22 -25.75
CA GLU A 686 17.51 5.81 -25.67
C GLU A 686 18.68 5.65 -24.71
N LYS A 687 19.77 6.42 -24.90
CA LYS A 687 20.94 6.40 -24.02
C LYS A 687 20.59 6.72 -22.57
N LYS A 688 19.74 7.74 -22.33
CA LYS A 688 19.28 8.11 -20.98
C LYS A 688 18.48 6.98 -20.33
N ILE A 689 17.59 6.35 -21.09
CA ILE A 689 16.72 5.28 -20.58
C ILE A 689 17.51 3.99 -20.38
N MET A 690 18.41 3.64 -21.29
CA MET A 690 19.30 2.47 -21.20
C MET A 690 20.13 2.50 -19.91
N LYS A 691 20.77 3.63 -19.57
CA LYS A 691 21.48 3.80 -18.28
C LYS A 691 20.54 3.56 -17.09
N LYS A 692 19.36 4.19 -17.08
CA LYS A 692 18.37 4.04 -15.99
C LYS A 692 17.87 2.58 -15.88
N THR A 693 17.66 1.89 -16.99
CA THR A 693 17.27 0.47 -17.04
C THR A 693 18.38 -0.41 -16.46
N GLY A 694 19.65 -0.14 -16.79
CA GLY A 694 20.81 -0.82 -16.22
C GLY A 694 20.89 -0.72 -14.69
N PHE A 695 20.81 0.50 -14.13
CA PHE A 695 20.83 0.73 -12.69
C PHE A 695 19.66 0.02 -11.97
N LYS A 696 18.44 0.16 -12.50
CA LYS A 696 17.25 -0.45 -11.90
C LYS A 696 17.28 -1.98 -11.99
N GLY A 697 17.79 -2.54 -13.09
CA GLY A 697 17.95 -3.98 -13.26
C GLY A 697 18.95 -4.57 -12.27
N LYS A 698 20.12 -3.93 -12.08
CA LYS A 698 21.09 -4.36 -11.06
C LYS A 698 20.50 -4.35 -9.65
N ARG A 699 19.77 -3.28 -9.28
CA ARG A 699 19.08 -3.21 -7.99
C ARG A 699 18.05 -4.32 -7.81
N PHE A 700 17.25 -4.60 -8.84
CA PHE A 700 16.28 -5.68 -8.81
C PHE A 700 16.95 -7.06 -8.67
N GLU A 701 18.04 -7.32 -9.39
CA GLU A 701 18.79 -8.57 -9.31
C GLU A 701 19.36 -8.80 -7.90
N VAL A 702 19.98 -7.79 -7.29
CA VAL A 702 20.53 -7.87 -5.92
C VAL A 702 19.43 -8.23 -4.91
N ILE A 703 18.31 -7.49 -4.94
CA ILE A 703 17.19 -7.74 -4.02
C ILE A 703 16.60 -9.14 -4.27
N GLY A 704 16.47 -9.54 -5.54
CA GLY A 704 16.00 -10.87 -5.92
C GLY A 704 16.90 -11.99 -5.39
N LYS A 705 18.23 -11.85 -5.51
CA LYS A 705 19.20 -12.81 -4.99
C LYS A 705 19.14 -12.93 -3.46
N MET A 706 18.94 -11.81 -2.74
CA MET A 706 18.78 -11.84 -1.28
C MET A 706 17.52 -12.59 -0.85
N ILE A 707 16.40 -12.38 -1.56
CA ILE A 707 15.15 -13.12 -1.28
C ILE A 707 15.32 -14.59 -1.59
N MET A 708 15.91 -14.94 -2.74
CA MET A 708 16.20 -16.33 -3.10
C MET A 708 17.01 -17.05 -2.01
N LYS A 709 18.09 -16.42 -1.51
CA LYS A 709 18.91 -16.99 -0.43
C LYS A 709 18.11 -17.21 0.85
N LYS A 710 17.24 -16.27 1.23
CA LYS A 710 16.34 -16.42 2.40
C LYS A 710 15.32 -17.54 2.21
N VAL A 711 14.61 -17.55 1.07
CA VAL A 711 13.61 -18.56 0.73
C VAL A 711 14.22 -19.96 0.73
N GLN A 712 15.43 -20.12 0.20
CA GLN A 712 16.16 -21.39 0.23
C GLN A 712 16.54 -21.82 1.66
N GLY A 713 16.92 -20.87 2.53
CA GLY A 713 17.18 -21.13 3.94
C GLY A 713 15.92 -21.62 4.68
N GLU A 714 14.81 -20.89 4.56
CA GLU A 714 13.53 -21.27 5.15
C GLU A 714 13.01 -22.60 4.62
N LYS A 715 13.14 -22.85 3.31
CA LYS A 715 12.76 -24.12 2.70
C LYS A 715 13.51 -25.30 3.33
N LYS A 716 14.84 -25.18 3.53
CA LYS A 716 15.64 -26.20 4.22
C LYS A 716 15.19 -26.42 5.66
N GLU A 717 14.85 -25.36 6.40
CA GLU A 717 14.31 -25.48 7.76
C GLU A 717 12.94 -26.19 7.77
N LEU A 718 12.04 -25.84 6.86
CA LEU A 718 10.72 -26.45 6.75
C LEU A 718 10.79 -27.91 6.28
N GLU A 719 11.73 -28.25 5.39
CA GLU A 719 12.00 -29.63 4.97
C GLU A 719 12.53 -30.47 6.14
N LYS A 720 13.42 -29.93 6.98
CA LYS A 720 13.85 -30.58 8.22
C LYS A 720 12.66 -30.80 9.17
N LYS A 721 11.85 -29.77 9.41
CA LYS A 721 10.63 -29.89 10.23
C LYS A 721 9.63 -30.88 9.65
N ARG A 722 9.48 -30.95 8.33
CA ARG A 722 8.59 -31.91 7.65
C ARG A 722 9.05 -33.33 7.94
N ARG A 723 10.34 -33.63 7.78
CA ARG A 723 10.90 -34.95 8.14
C ARG A 723 10.63 -35.30 9.59
N GLN A 724 10.86 -34.34 10.50
CA GLN A 724 10.60 -34.53 11.93
C GLN A 724 9.11 -34.81 12.22
N LEU A 725 8.19 -34.03 11.66
CA LEU A 725 6.74 -34.23 11.83
C LEU A 725 6.24 -35.54 11.22
N ILE A 726 6.85 -36.02 10.12
CA ILE A 726 6.54 -37.34 9.55
C ILE A 726 6.94 -38.44 10.54
N ILE A 727 8.15 -38.36 11.10
CA ILE A 727 8.63 -39.32 12.10
C ILE A 727 7.73 -39.29 13.34
N GLU A 728 7.43 -38.10 13.87
CA GLU A 728 6.49 -37.93 15.00
C GLU A 728 5.09 -38.49 14.68
N SER A 729 4.59 -38.30 13.46
CA SER A 729 3.29 -38.83 13.02
C SER A 729 3.26 -40.35 12.92
N ILE A 730 4.40 -40.98 12.61
CA ILE A 730 4.52 -42.45 12.52
C ILE A 730 4.70 -43.05 13.92
N GLN A 731 5.40 -42.37 14.81
CA GLN A 731 5.67 -42.83 16.18
C GLN A 731 4.50 -42.60 17.15
N GLU A 732 3.69 -41.56 16.92
CA GLU A 732 2.55 -41.22 17.79
C GLU A 732 1.41 -42.22 17.60
N LYS A 733 1.14 -43.01 18.65
CA LYS A 733 0.12 -44.07 18.65
C LYS A 733 -1.27 -43.57 19.02
N ASP A 734 -1.39 -42.40 19.65
CA ASP A 734 -2.67 -41.78 20.01
C ASP A 734 -3.27 -41.03 18.81
N VAL A 735 -4.44 -41.48 18.34
CA VAL A 735 -5.15 -40.91 17.17
C VAL A 735 -5.40 -39.41 17.30
N LYS A 736 -5.69 -38.89 18.50
CA LYS A 736 -5.95 -37.45 18.70
C LYS A 736 -4.65 -36.64 18.56
N LYS A 737 -3.55 -37.14 19.11
CA LYS A 737 -2.24 -36.47 19.01
C LYS A 737 -1.67 -36.60 17.59
N GLN A 738 -1.82 -37.76 16.98
CA GLN A 738 -1.46 -38.00 15.59
C GLN A 738 -2.24 -37.05 14.66
N GLY A 739 -3.52 -36.83 14.89
CA GLY A 739 -4.33 -35.83 14.18
C GLY A 739 -3.75 -34.41 14.24
N ILE A 740 -3.27 -33.97 15.41
CA ILE A 740 -2.62 -32.66 15.60
C ILE A 740 -1.30 -32.59 14.80
N VAL A 741 -0.50 -33.66 14.81
CA VAL A 741 0.76 -33.73 14.06
C VAL A 741 0.49 -33.69 12.55
N VAL A 742 -0.54 -34.39 12.07
CA VAL A 742 -0.97 -34.37 10.66
C VAL A 742 -1.45 -32.99 10.23
N GLU A 743 -2.18 -32.26 11.08
CA GLU A 743 -2.56 -30.88 10.77
C GLU A 743 -1.34 -29.95 10.66
N ARG A 744 -0.39 -30.04 11.60
CA ARG A 744 0.87 -29.30 11.53
C ARG A 744 1.67 -29.64 10.28
N LEU A 745 1.66 -30.90 9.86
CA LEU A 745 2.29 -31.35 8.62
C LEU A 745 1.62 -30.72 7.39
N LYS A 746 0.29 -30.70 7.32
CA LYS A 746 -0.47 -30.03 6.24
C LYS A 746 -0.22 -28.53 6.19
N GLU A 747 -0.08 -27.88 7.34
CA GLU A 747 0.28 -26.45 7.43
C GLU A 747 1.71 -26.21 6.90
N ASN A 748 2.65 -27.06 7.31
CA ASN A 748 4.04 -27.00 6.86
C ASN A 748 4.16 -27.22 5.34
N GLU A 749 3.43 -28.20 4.78
CA GLU A 749 3.39 -28.44 3.32
C GLU A 749 2.77 -27.28 2.54
N ARG A 750 1.70 -26.66 3.06
CA ARG A 750 1.16 -25.43 2.47
C ARG A 750 2.20 -24.33 2.41
N ARG A 751 2.92 -24.10 3.52
CA ARG A 751 3.98 -23.08 3.58
C ARG A 751 5.15 -23.39 2.64
N LEU A 752 5.56 -24.65 2.54
CA LEU A 752 6.60 -25.10 1.62
C LEU A 752 6.22 -24.80 0.17
N ASN A 753 4.99 -25.10 -0.23
CA ASN A 753 4.46 -24.83 -1.56
C ASN A 753 4.40 -23.33 -1.90
N GLU A 754 4.06 -22.48 -0.92
CA GLU A 754 4.12 -21.02 -1.08
C GLU A 754 5.54 -20.53 -1.37
N LEU A 755 6.53 -21.02 -0.60
CA LEU A 755 7.94 -20.67 -0.78
C LEU A 755 8.48 -21.13 -2.13
N ILE A 756 8.14 -22.34 -2.58
CA ILE A 756 8.48 -22.84 -3.92
C ILE A 756 7.92 -21.89 -5.00
N GLY A 757 6.67 -21.48 -4.86
CA GLY A 757 6.05 -20.52 -5.78
C GLY A 757 6.76 -19.16 -5.79
N ILE A 758 7.25 -18.67 -4.63
CA ILE A 758 8.06 -17.44 -4.55
C ILE A 758 9.41 -17.63 -5.24
N GLU A 759 10.08 -18.76 -4.98
CA GLU A 759 11.38 -19.11 -5.54
C GLU A 759 11.35 -19.09 -7.07
N ILE A 760 10.40 -19.82 -7.68
CA ILE A 760 10.25 -19.90 -9.13
C ILE A 760 10.10 -18.50 -9.74
N ARG A 761 9.19 -17.68 -9.18
CA ARG A 761 8.94 -16.32 -9.69
C ARG A 761 10.15 -15.39 -9.56
N CYS A 762 10.91 -15.52 -8.46
CA CYS A 762 12.11 -14.73 -8.26
C CYS A 762 13.20 -15.16 -9.26
N ARG A 763 13.39 -16.47 -9.44
CA ARG A 763 14.35 -17.05 -10.37
C ARG A 763 14.07 -16.62 -11.82
N GLU A 764 12.82 -16.75 -12.27
CA GLU A 764 12.39 -16.30 -13.60
C GLU A 764 12.60 -14.80 -13.79
N GLY A 765 12.21 -13.98 -12.79
CA GLY A 765 12.40 -12.54 -12.82
C GLY A 765 13.88 -12.14 -12.93
N ILE A 766 14.75 -12.77 -12.12
CA ILE A 766 16.20 -12.55 -12.17
C ILE A 766 16.76 -12.94 -13.54
N ARG A 767 16.36 -14.10 -14.09
CA ARG A 767 16.84 -14.58 -15.39
C ARG A 767 16.46 -13.62 -16.52
N TRP A 768 15.23 -13.11 -16.50
CA TRP A 768 14.77 -12.10 -17.43
C TRP A 768 15.57 -10.79 -17.29
N SER A 769 15.79 -10.32 -16.05
CA SER A 769 16.63 -9.14 -15.77
C SER A 769 18.04 -9.30 -16.31
N GLN A 770 18.67 -10.46 -16.08
CA GLN A 770 20.00 -10.76 -16.61
C GLN A 770 20.04 -10.73 -18.13
N LYS A 771 19.01 -11.26 -18.82
CA LYS A 771 18.92 -11.22 -20.28
C LYS A 771 18.89 -9.78 -20.80
N VAL A 772 18.07 -8.92 -20.19
CA VAL A 772 17.98 -7.49 -20.56
C VAL A 772 19.29 -6.76 -20.25
N LEU A 773 19.88 -6.97 -19.08
CA LEU A 773 21.14 -6.35 -18.68
C LEU A 773 22.30 -6.77 -19.59
N ARG A 774 22.34 -8.04 -20.03
CA ARG A 774 23.34 -8.53 -20.99
C ARG A 774 23.22 -7.81 -22.33
N ARG A 775 22.01 -7.64 -22.86
CA ARG A 775 21.79 -6.87 -24.11
C ARG A 775 22.27 -5.43 -23.98
N ILE A 776 21.92 -4.76 -22.88
CA ILE A 776 22.39 -3.39 -22.60
C ILE A 776 23.92 -3.35 -22.52
N ALA A 777 24.54 -4.33 -21.85
CA ALA A 777 26.00 -4.38 -21.73
C ALA A 777 26.69 -4.59 -23.08
N ILE A 778 26.13 -5.43 -23.96
CA ILE A 778 26.63 -5.63 -25.34
C ILE A 778 26.51 -4.32 -26.12
N GLU A 779 25.34 -3.67 -26.11
CA GLU A 779 25.10 -2.41 -26.83
C GLU A 779 26.03 -1.28 -26.35
N MET A 780 26.23 -1.16 -25.03
CA MET A 780 27.19 -0.20 -24.49
C MET A 780 28.63 -0.53 -24.91
N ARG A 781 28.99 -1.82 -25.02
CA ARG A 781 30.30 -2.25 -25.50
C ARG A 781 30.49 -1.96 -26.99
N GLU A 782 29.49 -2.22 -27.81
CA GLU A 782 29.49 -1.89 -29.23
C GLU A 782 29.55 -0.38 -29.48
N GLU A 783 28.86 0.44 -28.69
CA GLU A 783 29.02 1.90 -28.73
C GLU A 783 30.45 2.34 -28.38
N LEU A 784 31.07 1.71 -27.38
CA LEU A 784 32.46 1.98 -27.03
C LEU A 784 33.42 1.57 -28.15
N ILE A 785 33.21 0.40 -28.77
CA ILE A 785 34.01 -0.07 -29.91
C ILE A 785 33.81 0.83 -31.14
N LYS A 786 32.58 1.23 -31.46
CA LYS A 786 32.30 2.17 -32.56
C LYS A 786 32.95 3.53 -32.34
N LYS A 787 32.99 4.03 -31.10
CA LYS A 787 33.73 5.25 -30.75
C LYS A 787 35.25 5.06 -30.87
N GLN A 788 35.77 3.90 -30.47
CA GLN A 788 37.19 3.57 -30.67
C GLN A 788 37.55 3.49 -32.16
N ASN A 789 36.71 2.88 -33.00
CA ASN A 789 36.94 2.77 -34.44
C ASN A 789 36.78 4.11 -35.17
N GLN A 790 35.78 4.92 -34.83
CA GLN A 790 35.64 6.28 -35.40
C GLN A 790 36.83 7.19 -35.07
N CYS A 791 37.56 6.92 -33.99
CA CYS A 791 38.75 7.66 -33.62
C CYS A 791 40.01 7.15 -34.37
N LYS A 792 40.00 5.91 -34.87
CA LYS A 792 41.04 5.42 -35.79
C LYS A 792 40.91 6.02 -37.20
N ASP A 793 39.68 6.27 -37.64
CA ASP A 793 39.37 6.66 -39.03
C ASP A 793 39.27 8.19 -39.27
N LYS A 794 39.25 9.04 -38.22
CA LYS A 794 39.00 10.50 -38.34
C LYS A 794 40.13 11.43 -37.85
N GLY A 795 41.35 10.94 -37.66
CA GLY A 795 42.49 11.76 -37.25
C GLY A 795 42.47 12.20 -35.79
N ASP A 796 43.45 13.02 -35.39
CA ASP A 796 43.86 13.22 -34.00
C ASP A 796 42.77 13.71 -33.03
N CYS A 797 42.81 13.17 -31.82
CA CYS A 797 42.06 13.70 -30.67
C CYS A 797 42.44 15.17 -30.39
N PRO A 798 41.47 16.12 -30.27
CA PRO A 798 41.77 17.54 -30.04
C PRO A 798 42.64 17.81 -28.80
N LEU A 799 42.42 17.05 -27.72
CA LEU A 799 43.24 17.15 -26.51
C LEU A 799 44.67 16.67 -26.76
N CYS A 800 44.85 15.56 -27.47
CA CYS A 800 46.19 15.09 -27.85
C CYS A 800 46.89 16.11 -28.72
N ARG A 801 46.20 16.63 -29.74
CA ARG A 801 46.74 17.65 -30.64
C ARG A 801 47.17 18.89 -29.87
N THR A 802 46.33 19.39 -28.96
CA THR A 802 46.63 20.57 -28.14
C THR A 802 47.83 20.33 -27.22
N LEU A 803 47.89 19.17 -26.55
CA LEU A 803 49.04 18.81 -25.71
C LEU A 803 50.31 18.64 -26.53
N THR A 804 50.22 18.01 -27.70
CA THR A 804 51.37 17.75 -28.59
C THR A 804 51.88 19.03 -29.26
N GLU A 805 51.00 19.94 -29.68
CA GLU A 805 51.35 21.28 -30.18
C GLU A 805 51.99 22.15 -29.08
N LEU A 806 51.44 22.11 -27.87
CA LEU A 806 52.03 22.79 -26.71
C LEU A 806 53.42 22.23 -26.39
N THR A 807 53.57 20.91 -26.43
CA THR A 807 54.87 20.24 -26.24
C THR A 807 55.85 20.68 -27.30
N LYS A 808 55.44 20.66 -28.58
CA LYS A 808 56.27 21.10 -29.71
C LYS A 808 56.74 22.53 -29.54
N LYS A 809 55.82 23.44 -29.24
CA LYS A 809 56.11 24.86 -29.01
C LYS A 809 57.12 25.03 -27.88
N ASN A 810 56.90 24.38 -26.75
CA ASN A 810 57.77 24.51 -25.59
C ASN A 810 59.16 23.89 -25.80
N LEU A 811 59.26 22.82 -26.60
CA LEU A 811 60.54 22.25 -27.01
C LEU A 811 61.30 23.17 -27.97
N ILE A 812 60.60 23.83 -28.91
CA ILE A 812 61.20 24.86 -29.78
C ILE A 812 61.71 26.04 -28.93
N GLU A 813 60.94 26.46 -27.93
CA GLU A 813 61.29 27.53 -26.98
C GLU A 813 62.34 27.09 -25.93
N ARG A 814 62.85 25.85 -25.98
CA ARG A 814 63.83 25.26 -25.05
C ARG A 814 63.47 25.40 -23.56
N LYS A 815 62.18 25.31 -23.23
CA LYS A 815 61.74 25.36 -21.82
C LYS A 815 62.11 24.08 -21.08
N GLU A 816 62.39 24.20 -19.78
CA GLU A 816 62.66 23.05 -18.91
C GLU A 816 61.46 22.09 -18.83
N ASP A 817 61.72 20.78 -18.79
CA ASP A 817 60.71 19.72 -18.76
C ASP A 817 59.66 19.90 -17.65
N GLY A 818 60.08 20.38 -16.48
CA GLY A 818 59.20 20.68 -15.36
C GLY A 818 58.19 21.79 -15.67
N VAL A 819 58.55 22.76 -16.50
CA VAL A 819 57.65 23.83 -16.97
C VAL A 819 56.69 23.27 -18.01
N ILE A 820 57.17 22.46 -18.96
CA ILE A 820 56.34 21.82 -19.99
C ILE A 820 55.26 20.95 -19.34
N LEU A 821 55.63 20.11 -18.37
CA LEU A 821 54.69 19.24 -17.65
C LEU A 821 53.68 20.04 -16.82
N LYS A 822 54.08 21.14 -16.16
CA LYS A 822 53.17 22.05 -15.44
C LYS A 822 52.16 22.72 -16.38
N GLU A 823 52.59 23.12 -17.58
CA GLU A 823 51.69 23.71 -18.57
C GLU A 823 50.71 22.67 -19.13
N MET A 824 51.17 21.44 -19.41
CA MET A 824 50.28 20.33 -19.79
C MET A 824 49.28 19.99 -18.68
N GLU A 825 49.70 20.01 -17.42
CA GLU A 825 48.83 19.79 -16.26
C GLU A 825 47.72 20.85 -16.18
N LYS A 826 48.06 22.13 -16.44
CA LYS A 826 47.07 23.22 -16.52
C LYS A 826 46.07 22.98 -17.65
N VAL A 827 46.53 22.51 -18.83
CA VAL A 827 45.63 22.14 -19.94
C VAL A 827 44.72 20.98 -19.54
N CYS A 828 45.24 19.94 -18.88
CA CYS A 828 44.45 18.82 -18.39
C CYS A 828 43.40 19.24 -17.35
N LYS A 829 43.75 20.12 -16.40
CA LYS A 829 42.81 20.69 -15.43
C LYS A 829 41.67 21.47 -16.09
N ARG A 830 41.96 22.14 -17.22
CA ARG A 830 40.97 22.94 -17.97
C ARG A 830 40.08 22.08 -18.88
N PHE A 831 40.63 21.11 -19.58
CA PHE A 831 39.90 20.34 -20.59
C PHE A 831 39.10 19.16 -20.03
N VAL A 832 39.63 18.43 -19.02
CA VAL A 832 38.95 17.22 -18.50
C VAL A 832 39.08 17.13 -16.96
N PRO A 833 38.41 18.02 -16.20
CA PRO A 833 38.57 18.11 -14.75
C PRO A 833 38.14 16.86 -13.98
N GLU A 834 37.26 16.03 -14.54
CA GLU A 834 36.75 14.81 -13.89
C GLU A 834 37.63 13.56 -14.13
N LYS A 835 38.62 13.61 -15.04
CA LYS A 835 39.52 12.49 -15.40
C LYS A 835 40.99 12.90 -15.46
N GLN A 836 41.45 13.71 -14.50
CA GLN A 836 42.79 14.31 -14.53
C GLN A 836 43.92 13.28 -14.63
N THR A 837 43.80 12.14 -13.94
CA THR A 837 44.81 11.06 -13.95
C THR A 837 45.04 10.49 -15.34
N ASN A 838 43.97 10.31 -16.12
CA ASN A 838 44.04 9.78 -17.48
C ASN A 838 44.64 10.80 -18.46
N CYS A 839 44.25 12.07 -18.33
CA CYS A 839 44.82 13.15 -19.14
C CYS A 839 46.31 13.37 -18.83
N PHE A 840 46.70 13.28 -17.57
CA PHE A 840 48.09 13.45 -17.17
C PHE A 840 48.97 12.29 -17.65
N ASN A 841 48.47 11.06 -17.60
CA ASN A 841 49.16 9.90 -18.19
C ASN A 841 49.36 10.05 -19.70
N LEU A 842 48.40 10.66 -20.39
CA LEU A 842 48.53 11.00 -21.80
C LEU A 842 49.62 12.07 -22.03
N ALA A 843 49.59 13.16 -21.25
CA ALA A 843 50.57 14.23 -21.31
C ALA A 843 51.99 13.70 -21.07
N LEU A 844 52.18 12.80 -20.10
CA LEU A 844 53.46 12.15 -19.83
C LEU A 844 53.97 11.32 -21.02
N LYS A 845 53.09 10.55 -21.67
CA LYS A 845 53.48 9.78 -22.87
C LYS A 845 53.83 10.67 -24.06
N ILE A 846 53.15 11.81 -24.20
CA ILE A 846 53.47 12.81 -25.23
C ILE A 846 54.85 13.41 -24.93
N ALA A 847 55.12 13.80 -23.69
CA ALA A 847 56.42 14.31 -23.27
C ALA A 847 57.52 13.27 -23.49
N GLU A 848 57.31 12.01 -23.09
CA GLU A 848 58.27 10.92 -23.27
C GLU A 848 58.59 10.67 -24.76
N HIS A 849 57.57 10.73 -25.63
CA HIS A 849 57.80 10.61 -27.06
C HIS A 849 58.51 11.83 -27.65
N ALA A 850 58.26 13.02 -27.10
CA ALA A 850 58.88 14.25 -27.54
C ALA A 850 60.39 14.31 -27.18
N LEU A 851 60.77 13.77 -26.01
CA LEU A 851 62.17 13.63 -25.60
C LEU A 851 62.99 12.70 -26.51
N LYS A 852 62.35 11.79 -27.24
CA LYS A 852 63.01 10.87 -28.19
C LYS A 852 63.27 11.52 -29.55
N VAL A 853 62.82 12.76 -29.77
CA VAL A 853 63.00 13.49 -31.03
C VAL A 853 64.15 14.48 -30.90
N ARG A 854 65.23 14.27 -31.67
CA ARG A 854 66.45 15.12 -31.65
C ARG A 854 66.20 16.56 -32.12
N ASP A 855 65.31 16.76 -33.08
CA ASP A 855 64.95 18.08 -33.61
C ASP A 855 63.46 18.37 -33.36
N PRO A 856 63.12 19.35 -32.49
CA PRO A 856 61.74 19.74 -32.20
C PRO A 856 60.90 20.06 -33.44
N LEU A 857 61.49 20.52 -34.55
CA LEU A 857 60.77 20.84 -35.79
C LEU A 857 60.20 19.58 -36.47
N THR A 858 60.89 18.44 -36.33
CA THR A 858 60.48 17.13 -36.87
C THR A 858 59.41 16.42 -36.04
N PHE A 859 59.04 16.98 -34.88
CA PHE A 859 58.00 16.42 -34.02
C PHE A 859 56.61 16.53 -34.71
N ASN A 860 56.13 15.40 -35.23
CA ASN A 860 54.85 15.30 -35.93
C ASN A 860 53.72 15.01 -34.93
N THR A 861 52.80 15.96 -34.79
CA THR A 861 51.68 15.89 -33.84
C THR A 861 50.74 14.72 -34.14
N GLU A 862 50.45 14.51 -35.43
CA GLU A 862 49.53 13.46 -35.88
C GLU A 862 50.10 12.06 -35.71
N GLN A 863 51.37 11.88 -36.09
CA GLN A 863 52.03 10.59 -35.90
C GLN A 863 52.20 10.24 -34.42
N THR A 864 52.49 11.24 -33.58
CA THR A 864 52.64 11.06 -32.13
C THR A 864 51.31 10.70 -31.47
N CYS A 865 50.23 11.39 -31.83
CA CYS A 865 48.90 11.08 -31.34
C CYS A 865 48.41 9.68 -31.77
N ARG A 866 48.74 9.24 -32.99
CA ARG A 866 48.47 7.87 -33.44
C ARG A 866 49.30 6.84 -32.67
N LYS A 867 50.61 7.07 -32.47
CA LYS A 867 51.53 6.14 -31.77
C LYS A 867 51.18 5.95 -30.30
N ILE A 868 50.73 7.01 -29.60
CA ILE A 868 50.43 6.96 -28.16
C ILE A 868 49.07 6.26 -27.87
N GLY A 869 48.24 6.04 -28.90
CA GLY A 869 47.00 5.26 -28.77
C GLY A 869 45.94 5.97 -27.91
N VAL A 870 45.78 7.27 -28.11
CA VAL A 870 45.05 8.18 -27.20
C VAL A 870 43.52 8.02 -27.22
N CYS A 871 42.99 7.37 -28.25
CA CYS A 871 41.55 7.26 -28.52
C CYS A 871 40.73 6.42 -27.51
N GLY A 872 41.28 6.04 -26.36
CA GLY A 872 40.66 5.15 -25.37
C GLY A 872 40.40 5.74 -23.97
N LEU A 873 40.65 7.04 -23.72
CA LEU A 873 40.56 7.64 -22.38
C LEU A 873 39.20 8.25 -21.99
#